data_AF-A0A2S8VLC0-F1
#
_entry.id   AF-A0A2S8VLC0-F1
#
_cell.length_a   1.000
_cell.length_b   1.000
_cell.length_c   1.000
_cell.angle_alpha   90.00
_cell.angle_beta   90.00
_cell.angle_gamma   90.00
#
_symmetry.space_group_name_H-M   'P 1'
#
loop_
_entity.id
_entity.type
_entity.pdbx_description
1 polymer ?
#
loop_
_entity_poly.entity_id
_entity_poly.type
_entity_poly.pdbx_seq_one_letter_code
_entity_poly.pdbx_strand_id
1 'polypeptide(L)'
;MHLRGVALIFVLGAFSSAAHAEFEQQLGPLAGTVRQQLLQGWTAGVQDGWFSLRNTATPGSEQTLYLNVGPAPETGRVTDVNVVVNSQNPKASIGVVLNNRAAKSLCLLEITADKNTLLFCLEGQKRRDIASVPNLAKLDGSDRMKVVELPGAARFVVNGQIIGDVTDSPAVGSEIGIMAYDVGTFGIADFTIESNVGSKPSGAAAPAGGLPPRPGGGGAGAPQTAPQGGNPQRTPAPAQTPAAGNGSSGLPGAGPYPRFGGDTLRIVSVYIGIMRSIFMHEFGHALIGELELPSTGAEEDAVDIYAALQIVEPTMYPSNDKDVNTMARDAATYAALQWYYSGKVAESNGASASSAWQDEHTGDLKRFRNMLCIMYGGNPSVFEPVAKHVGLEDRTKARCSDEFNKQNRAWRKILAPYTRVGTWTPDGLQPANAPGAPVKVVFEPSSRKIGNLFANNLSEAITNNIKLLGQTYVLPRPVNVVFKDCGKLNAWYSPREGSITMCYELIESIAVMISDIEMGTVNGEVVANKGGGPATAPRQQPQSAPGQGMPPSAIDELKDMGVPPTTMLFAAPYKGPTPNQIYRAQVITTADLVSMVKNDKNILIVDTSGLRDTVPIAFPLADAGSDGSVTDQLQASLDAWLLKKSGGKRDVPVVFLGGSMNDRSSYNAALRAGTLGWPAYWYRGGVEAWAANGLPTTSDMAKK
;
A
#
# COMPACT_ATOMS: atom_id res chain seq x y z
N MET A 1 52.21 -40.68 11.36
CA MET A 1 53.15 -39.63 10.92
C MET A 1 52.92 -39.39 9.43
N HIS A 2 53.03 -38.15 8.94
CA HIS A 2 52.79 -37.69 7.57
C HIS A 2 51.38 -37.78 6.97
N LEU A 3 50.96 -36.66 6.38
CA LEU A 3 49.84 -36.51 5.46
C LEU A 3 50.30 -36.87 4.04
N ARG A 4 49.34 -37.22 3.16
CA ARG A 4 49.21 -36.68 1.80
C ARG A 4 47.77 -36.90 1.32
N GLY A 5 47.22 -35.97 0.54
CA GLY A 5 45.87 -36.05 0.00
C GLY A 5 45.79 -35.45 -1.40
N VAL A 6 44.78 -35.86 -2.16
CA VAL A 6 44.37 -35.32 -3.48
C VAL A 6 42.84 -35.39 -3.53
N ALA A 7 42.19 -34.45 -4.22
CA ALA A 7 40.74 -34.38 -4.36
C ALA A 7 40.27 -34.75 -5.78
N LEU A 8 39.08 -35.35 -5.87
CA LEU A 8 38.21 -35.39 -7.06
C LEU A 8 36.76 -35.26 -6.53
N ILE A 9 36.10 -34.11 -6.72
CA ILE A 9 35.33 -33.70 -7.92
C ILE A 9 33.95 -34.38 -7.97
N PHE A 10 32.91 -33.55 -7.87
CA PHE A 10 31.50 -33.94 -7.96
C PHE A 10 31.09 -34.31 -9.39
N VAL A 11 30.24 -35.32 -9.53
CA VAL A 11 29.28 -35.45 -10.64
C VAL A 11 27.93 -35.89 -10.07
N LEU A 12 27.06 -34.93 -9.73
CA LEU A 12 25.62 -35.18 -9.67
C LEU A 12 25.03 -34.77 -11.02
N GLY A 13 24.49 -35.73 -11.76
CA GLY A 13 23.85 -35.48 -13.06
C GLY A 13 22.50 -34.79 -12.90
N ALA A 14 22.35 -33.62 -13.50
CA ALA A 14 21.10 -32.87 -13.50
C ALA A 14 20.07 -33.49 -14.47
N PHE A 15 19.14 -34.30 -13.94
CA PHE A 15 18.00 -34.85 -14.69
C PHE A 15 16.67 -34.40 -14.06
N SER A 16 16.40 -33.09 -14.09
CA SER A 16 15.14 -32.51 -13.62
C SER A 16 14.68 -31.25 -14.37
N SER A 17 15.57 -30.53 -15.06
CA SER A 17 15.29 -29.22 -15.67
C SER A 17 14.27 -29.23 -16.82
N ALA A 18 14.20 -30.31 -17.61
CA ALA A 18 13.33 -30.37 -18.80
C ALA A 18 11.83 -30.61 -18.51
N ALA A 19 11.44 -30.84 -17.25
CA ALA A 19 10.06 -31.18 -16.89
C ALA A 19 9.28 -30.06 -16.19
N HIS A 20 9.93 -28.98 -15.74
CA HIS A 20 9.27 -27.80 -15.17
C HIS A 20 9.06 -26.67 -16.18
N ALA A 21 9.96 -26.52 -17.17
CA ALA A 21 9.85 -25.49 -18.21
C ALA A 21 8.64 -25.67 -19.15
N GLU A 22 8.00 -26.84 -19.14
CA GLU A 22 6.77 -27.09 -19.92
C GLU A 22 5.57 -26.43 -19.19
N PHE A 23 4.92 -25.47 -19.85
CA PHE A 23 3.78 -24.67 -19.35
C PHE A 23 4.09 -23.60 -18.28
N GLU A 24 5.35 -23.43 -17.87
CA GLU A 24 5.76 -22.46 -16.84
C GLU A 24 5.32 -21.02 -17.14
N GLN A 25 5.36 -20.59 -18.40
CA GLN A 25 4.97 -19.24 -18.83
C GLN A 25 3.47 -18.93 -18.60
N GLN A 26 2.60 -19.94 -18.62
CA GLN A 26 1.14 -19.76 -18.52
C GLN A 26 0.58 -20.15 -17.14
N LEU A 27 1.17 -21.17 -16.52
CA LEU A 27 0.72 -21.75 -15.26
C LEU A 27 1.58 -21.38 -14.05
N GLY A 28 2.78 -20.81 -14.26
CA GLY A 28 3.72 -20.51 -13.19
C GLY A 28 3.91 -21.70 -12.24
N PRO A 29 3.61 -21.56 -10.94
CA PRO A 29 3.79 -22.64 -9.96
C PRO A 29 2.85 -23.85 -10.16
N LEU A 30 1.78 -23.75 -10.98
CA LEU A 30 0.96 -24.91 -11.35
C LEU A 30 1.58 -25.79 -12.44
N ALA A 31 2.57 -25.31 -13.20
CA ALA A 31 3.11 -26.04 -14.37
C ALA A 31 3.59 -27.46 -14.02
N GLY A 32 4.30 -27.61 -12.90
CA GLY A 32 4.78 -28.91 -12.41
C GLY A 32 3.70 -29.92 -12.04
N THR A 33 2.43 -29.50 -11.90
CA THR A 33 1.31 -30.39 -11.56
C THR A 33 0.75 -31.14 -12.78
N VAL A 34 0.86 -30.57 -13.98
CA VAL A 34 0.10 -31.00 -15.17
C VAL A 34 0.35 -32.47 -15.50
N ARG A 35 1.61 -32.89 -15.63
CA ARG A 35 1.98 -34.28 -15.99
C ARG A 35 1.55 -35.33 -14.96
N GLN A 36 1.24 -34.93 -13.73
CA GLN A 36 0.84 -35.83 -12.65
C GLN A 36 -0.68 -35.87 -12.42
N GLN A 37 -1.40 -34.80 -12.82
CA GLN A 37 -2.81 -34.61 -12.48
C GLN A 37 -3.74 -34.59 -13.70
N LEU A 38 -3.21 -34.49 -14.93
CA LEU A 38 -4.00 -34.62 -16.16
C LEU A 38 -4.65 -36.01 -16.25
N LEU A 39 -5.98 -36.03 -16.31
CA LEU A 39 -6.79 -37.24 -16.31
C LEU A 39 -6.89 -37.86 -17.70
N GLN A 40 -7.07 -39.18 -17.74
CA GLN A 40 -7.30 -39.91 -18.99
C GLN A 40 -8.59 -39.42 -19.66
N GLY A 41 -8.49 -38.96 -20.91
CA GLY A 41 -9.59 -38.36 -21.68
C GLY A 41 -9.48 -36.83 -21.79
N TRP A 42 -8.70 -36.18 -20.92
CA TRP A 42 -8.34 -34.78 -21.05
C TRP A 42 -7.02 -34.61 -21.81
N THR A 43 -6.88 -33.50 -22.52
CA THR A 43 -5.64 -33.14 -23.24
C THR A 43 -5.19 -31.74 -22.81
N ALA A 44 -3.86 -31.56 -22.71
CA ALA A 44 -3.21 -30.30 -22.33
C ALA A 44 -2.25 -29.83 -23.43
N GLY A 45 -2.04 -28.52 -23.55
CA GLY A 45 -1.06 -27.92 -24.47
C GLY A 45 -1.03 -26.39 -24.38
N VAL A 46 -0.16 -25.73 -25.16
CA VAL A 46 -0.13 -24.25 -25.30
C VAL A 46 -0.67 -23.85 -26.67
N GLN A 47 -1.46 -22.78 -26.73
CA GLN A 47 -2.09 -22.31 -27.96
C GLN A 47 -2.46 -20.81 -27.83
N ASP A 48 -1.95 -19.95 -28.73
CA ASP A 48 -1.85 -18.47 -28.60
C ASP A 48 -1.73 -17.96 -27.15
N GLY A 49 -0.66 -18.38 -26.46
CA GLY A 49 -0.31 -17.87 -25.14
C GLY A 49 -1.17 -18.36 -23.98
N TRP A 50 -2.23 -19.13 -24.24
CA TRP A 50 -2.99 -19.85 -23.21
C TRP A 50 -2.45 -21.27 -23.03
N PHE A 51 -2.40 -21.73 -21.78
CA PHE A 51 -2.42 -23.16 -21.50
C PHE A 51 -3.87 -23.65 -21.68
N SER A 52 -4.07 -24.60 -22.58
CA SER A 52 -5.39 -25.12 -22.95
C SER A 52 -5.58 -26.50 -22.36
N LEU A 53 -6.59 -26.64 -21.49
CA LEU A 53 -7.22 -27.92 -21.20
C LEU A 53 -8.34 -28.15 -22.22
N ARG A 54 -8.44 -29.35 -22.78
CA ARG A 54 -9.56 -29.74 -23.64
C ARG A 54 -10.11 -31.10 -23.26
N ASN A 55 -11.44 -31.15 -23.19
CA ASN A 55 -12.25 -32.36 -23.12
C ASN A 55 -13.23 -32.32 -24.29
N THR A 56 -13.14 -33.30 -25.19
CA THR A 56 -13.96 -33.36 -26.42
C THR A 56 -15.03 -34.43 -26.39
N ALA A 57 -15.10 -35.26 -25.34
CA ALA A 57 -15.83 -36.53 -25.37
C ALA A 57 -16.49 -36.99 -24.06
N THR A 58 -16.23 -36.33 -22.91
CA THR A 58 -16.66 -36.84 -21.59
C THR A 58 -17.47 -35.80 -20.79
N PRO A 59 -18.78 -35.66 -21.04
CA PRO A 59 -19.66 -34.77 -20.28
C PRO A 59 -19.65 -35.05 -18.78
N GLY A 60 -19.83 -34.02 -17.97
CA GLY A 60 -19.81 -34.10 -16.50
C GLY A 60 -18.48 -34.53 -15.86
N SER A 61 -17.40 -34.72 -16.62
CA SER A 61 -16.06 -34.94 -16.04
C SER A 61 -15.43 -33.62 -15.60
N GLU A 62 -14.58 -33.69 -14.58
CA GLU A 62 -13.85 -32.58 -13.99
C GLU A 62 -12.35 -32.81 -14.17
N GLN A 63 -11.61 -31.79 -14.60
CA GLN A 63 -10.15 -31.75 -14.53
C GLN A 63 -9.72 -30.69 -13.52
N THR A 64 -8.91 -31.09 -12.55
CA THR A 64 -8.30 -30.20 -11.57
C THR A 64 -6.78 -30.20 -11.66
N LEU A 65 -6.17 -29.05 -11.39
CA LEU A 65 -4.72 -28.87 -11.26
C LEU A 65 -4.47 -28.19 -9.91
N TYR A 66 -4.11 -28.97 -8.90
CA TYR A 66 -3.91 -28.53 -7.51
C TYR A 66 -2.45 -28.42 -7.13
N LEU A 67 -2.10 -27.31 -6.49
CA LEU A 67 -0.86 -27.12 -5.74
C LEU A 67 -1.18 -27.06 -4.25
N ASN A 68 -0.46 -27.84 -3.43
CA ASN A 68 -0.50 -27.65 -1.98
C ASN A 68 0.32 -26.40 -1.63
N VAL A 69 -0.35 -25.39 -1.10
CA VAL A 69 0.22 -24.09 -0.72
C VAL A 69 0.19 -23.85 0.79
N GLY A 70 -0.44 -24.76 1.55
CA GLY A 70 -0.61 -24.65 3.00
C GLY A 70 -1.49 -23.46 3.42
N PRO A 71 -1.52 -23.13 4.72
CA PRO A 71 -2.22 -21.95 5.21
C PRO A 71 -1.68 -20.68 4.53
N ALA A 72 -2.55 -19.71 4.27
CA ALA A 72 -2.10 -18.41 3.81
C ALA A 72 -1.31 -17.71 4.93
N PRO A 73 -0.22 -16.99 4.60
CA PRO A 73 0.51 -16.19 5.58
C PRO A 73 -0.34 -15.00 6.03
N GLU A 74 -0.02 -14.46 7.20
CA GLU A 74 -0.72 -13.31 7.80
C GLU A 74 -0.60 -12.04 6.92
N THR A 75 0.50 -11.91 6.17
CA THR A 75 0.72 -10.91 5.11
C THR A 75 -0.17 -11.06 3.86
N GLY A 76 -1.00 -12.11 3.83
CA GLY A 76 -1.86 -12.46 2.71
C GLY A 76 -1.18 -13.22 1.59
N ARG A 77 -1.94 -14.09 0.93
CA ARG A 77 -1.57 -14.75 -0.33
C ARG A 77 -2.56 -14.34 -1.41
N VAL A 78 -2.06 -13.73 -2.48
CA VAL A 78 -2.87 -13.37 -3.65
C VAL A 78 -2.61 -14.38 -4.75
N THR A 79 -3.66 -15.05 -5.20
CA THR A 79 -3.65 -15.83 -6.43
C THR A 79 -4.42 -15.07 -7.50
N ASP A 80 -3.81 -14.90 -8.67
CA ASP A 80 -4.35 -14.12 -9.80
C ASP A 80 -4.22 -14.96 -11.08
N VAL A 81 -5.24 -14.96 -11.93
CA VAL A 81 -5.26 -15.79 -13.15
C VAL A 81 -6.21 -15.22 -14.20
N ASN A 82 -5.79 -15.26 -15.46
CA ASN A 82 -6.65 -15.06 -16.62
C ASN A 82 -7.26 -16.40 -17.06
N VAL A 83 -8.57 -16.42 -17.30
CA VAL A 83 -9.32 -17.62 -17.69
C VAL A 83 -10.25 -17.38 -18.87
N VAL A 84 -10.56 -18.43 -19.62
CA VAL A 84 -11.62 -18.43 -20.64
C VAL A 84 -12.21 -19.84 -20.79
N VAL A 85 -13.52 -19.94 -21.03
CA VAL A 85 -14.19 -21.19 -21.40
C VAL A 85 -14.91 -21.02 -22.74
N ASN A 86 -14.71 -21.98 -23.64
CA ASN A 86 -15.42 -22.12 -24.90
C ASN A 86 -16.04 -23.51 -24.97
N SER A 87 -17.37 -23.58 -24.91
CA SER A 87 -18.13 -24.83 -25.02
C SER A 87 -19.52 -24.58 -25.60
N GLN A 88 -20.12 -25.63 -26.15
CA GLN A 88 -21.55 -25.70 -26.51
C GLN A 88 -22.42 -26.16 -25.32
N ASN A 89 -21.82 -26.64 -24.22
CA ASN A 89 -22.54 -26.91 -22.98
C ASN A 89 -22.54 -25.65 -22.10
N PRO A 90 -23.69 -25.01 -21.81
CA PRO A 90 -23.75 -23.79 -20.99
C PRO A 90 -23.22 -23.98 -19.56
N LYS A 91 -23.21 -25.22 -19.05
CA LYS A 91 -22.69 -25.58 -17.72
C LYS A 91 -21.18 -25.85 -17.69
N ALA A 92 -20.51 -25.91 -18.84
CA ALA A 92 -19.07 -26.06 -18.85
C ALA A 92 -18.44 -24.82 -18.20
N SER A 93 -17.52 -25.04 -17.26
CA SER A 93 -16.99 -23.98 -16.42
C SER A 93 -15.47 -24.05 -16.25
N ILE A 94 -14.89 -22.92 -15.87
CA ILE A 94 -13.51 -22.81 -15.40
C ILE A 94 -13.47 -21.94 -14.15
N GLY A 95 -12.68 -22.32 -13.16
CA GLY A 95 -12.64 -21.61 -11.88
C GLY A 95 -11.38 -21.82 -11.05
N VAL A 96 -11.16 -20.90 -10.10
CA VAL A 96 -10.16 -21.07 -9.04
C VAL A 96 -10.81 -21.78 -7.87
N VAL A 97 -10.18 -22.86 -7.40
CA VAL A 97 -10.65 -23.69 -6.30
C VAL A 97 -9.68 -23.67 -5.14
N LEU A 98 -10.18 -23.38 -3.93
CA LEU A 98 -9.54 -23.74 -2.67
C LEU A 98 -10.04 -25.13 -2.26
N ASN A 99 -9.16 -26.05 -1.88
CA ASN A 99 -9.52 -27.42 -1.57
C ASN A 99 -8.75 -27.98 -0.36
N ASN A 100 -9.42 -28.82 0.42
CA ASN A 100 -8.84 -29.60 1.49
C ASN A 100 -9.38 -31.03 1.43
N ARG A 101 -8.58 -31.95 0.85
CA ARG A 101 -8.95 -33.37 0.69
C ARG A 101 -9.17 -34.08 2.02
N ALA A 102 -8.47 -33.67 3.09
CA ALA A 102 -8.58 -34.28 4.41
C ALA A 102 -9.90 -33.91 5.09
N ALA A 103 -10.32 -32.65 4.99
CA ALA A 103 -11.63 -32.18 5.47
C ALA A 103 -12.79 -32.49 4.51
N LYS A 104 -12.50 -32.98 3.29
CA LYS A 104 -13.45 -33.20 2.20
C LYS A 104 -14.25 -31.93 1.86
N SER A 105 -13.56 -30.80 1.79
CA SER A 105 -14.17 -29.49 1.58
C SER A 105 -13.46 -28.68 0.50
N LEU A 106 -14.22 -28.03 -0.37
CA LEU A 106 -13.70 -27.10 -1.36
C LEU A 106 -14.54 -25.83 -1.42
N CYS A 107 -13.96 -24.73 -1.90
CA CYS A 107 -14.67 -23.51 -2.29
C CYS A 107 -14.23 -23.13 -3.70
N LEU A 108 -15.18 -23.10 -4.63
CA LEU A 108 -14.97 -22.85 -6.04
C LEU A 108 -15.55 -21.47 -6.41
N LEU A 109 -14.71 -20.64 -7.03
CA LEU A 109 -15.12 -19.50 -7.82
C LEU A 109 -15.01 -19.88 -9.30
N GLU A 110 -16.13 -20.00 -10.01
CA GLU A 110 -16.17 -20.38 -11.43
C GLU A 110 -16.89 -19.35 -12.31
N ILE A 111 -16.53 -19.35 -13.59
CA ILE A 111 -17.34 -18.78 -14.67
C ILE A 111 -17.80 -19.89 -15.60
N THR A 112 -19.06 -19.81 -16.00
CA THR A 112 -19.73 -20.78 -16.89
C THR A 112 -19.80 -20.25 -18.33
N ALA A 113 -19.97 -21.17 -19.29
CA ALA A 113 -20.17 -20.81 -20.70
C ALA A 113 -21.47 -20.00 -20.95
N ASP A 114 -22.45 -20.03 -20.03
CA ASP A 114 -23.63 -19.14 -20.04
C ASP A 114 -23.41 -17.76 -19.38
N LYS A 115 -22.15 -17.40 -19.08
CA LYS A 115 -21.71 -16.11 -18.51
C LYS A 115 -22.11 -15.85 -17.06
N ASN A 116 -22.57 -16.85 -16.32
CA ASN A 116 -22.74 -16.72 -14.88
C ASN A 116 -21.38 -16.76 -14.16
N THR A 117 -21.27 -16.04 -13.04
CA THR A 117 -20.16 -16.18 -12.09
C THR A 117 -20.72 -16.78 -10.81
N LEU A 118 -20.23 -17.96 -10.43
CA LEU A 118 -20.69 -18.69 -9.25
C LEU A 118 -19.58 -18.75 -8.20
N LEU A 119 -19.96 -18.54 -6.94
CA LEU A 119 -19.13 -18.81 -5.77
C LEU A 119 -19.90 -19.70 -4.82
N PHE A 120 -19.37 -20.88 -4.52
CA PHE A 120 -19.95 -21.82 -3.56
C PHE A 120 -18.87 -22.63 -2.85
N CYS A 121 -19.20 -23.14 -1.67
CA CYS A 121 -18.39 -24.15 -0.99
C CYS A 121 -19.14 -25.48 -0.91
N LEU A 122 -18.41 -26.58 -0.93
CA LEU A 122 -18.86 -27.93 -0.58
C LEU A 122 -18.18 -28.34 0.73
N GLU A 123 -18.94 -28.85 1.68
CA GLU A 123 -18.42 -29.45 2.92
C GLU A 123 -18.97 -30.89 3.01
N GLY A 124 -18.14 -31.87 2.66
CA GLY A 124 -18.52 -33.27 2.47
C GLY A 124 -19.44 -33.47 1.25
N GLN A 125 -20.74 -33.30 1.47
CA GLN A 125 -21.79 -33.32 0.43
C GLN A 125 -22.73 -32.10 0.53
N LYS A 126 -22.50 -31.21 1.50
CA LYS A 126 -23.33 -30.03 1.75
C LYS A 126 -22.83 -28.87 0.89
N ARG A 127 -23.58 -28.51 -0.15
CA ARG A 127 -23.33 -27.28 -0.92
C ARG A 127 -23.84 -26.05 -0.17
N ARG A 128 -23.02 -25.01 -0.10
CA ARG A 128 -23.33 -23.65 0.36
C ARG A 128 -23.03 -22.70 -0.79
N ASP A 129 -24.04 -22.35 -1.57
CA ASP A 129 -23.97 -21.25 -2.52
C ASP A 129 -23.82 -19.92 -1.77
N ILE A 130 -22.88 -19.09 -2.21
CA ILE A 130 -22.52 -17.80 -1.60
C ILE A 130 -22.95 -16.66 -2.51
N ALA A 131 -22.68 -16.78 -3.81
CA ALA A 131 -23.13 -15.83 -4.82
C ALA A 131 -23.35 -16.46 -6.20
N SER A 132 -24.29 -15.89 -6.94
CA SER A 132 -24.43 -16.06 -8.38
C SER A 132 -24.60 -14.67 -9.00
N VAL A 133 -23.69 -14.29 -9.90
CA VAL A 133 -23.68 -12.99 -10.57
C VAL A 133 -23.80 -13.21 -12.08
N PRO A 134 -25.02 -13.15 -12.65
CA PRO A 134 -25.23 -13.42 -14.07
C PRO A 134 -24.66 -12.29 -14.95
N ASN A 135 -24.02 -12.66 -16.06
CA ASN A 135 -23.40 -11.77 -17.06
C ASN A 135 -22.18 -10.97 -16.57
N LEU A 136 -21.55 -11.34 -15.44
CA LEU A 136 -20.28 -10.74 -15.02
C LEU A 136 -19.07 -11.30 -15.77
N ALA A 137 -19.14 -12.57 -16.19
CA ALA A 137 -18.17 -13.17 -17.09
C ALA A 137 -18.41 -12.67 -18.53
N LYS A 138 -17.34 -12.34 -19.25
CA LYS A 138 -17.44 -11.80 -20.62
C LYS A 138 -17.27 -12.89 -21.66
N LEU A 139 -16.45 -13.90 -21.35
CA LEU A 139 -15.93 -14.95 -22.22
C LEU A 139 -15.16 -14.42 -23.44
N ASP A 140 -14.65 -13.19 -23.34
CA ASP A 140 -13.87 -12.49 -24.36
C ASP A 140 -12.35 -12.71 -24.17
N GLY A 141 -11.93 -13.62 -23.29
CA GLY A 141 -10.53 -13.81 -22.90
C GLY A 141 -9.95 -12.70 -22.02
N SER A 142 -10.77 -11.76 -21.53
CA SER A 142 -10.37 -10.75 -20.53
C SER A 142 -10.79 -11.07 -19.10
N ASP A 143 -11.48 -12.18 -18.87
CA ASP A 143 -11.92 -12.58 -17.55
C ASP A 143 -10.72 -12.94 -16.68
N ARG A 144 -10.54 -12.15 -15.60
CA ARG A 144 -9.49 -12.35 -14.60
C ARG A 144 -10.13 -12.66 -13.26
N MET A 145 -9.71 -13.77 -12.66
CA MET A 145 -10.09 -14.20 -11.32
C MET A 145 -8.98 -13.86 -10.34
N LYS A 146 -9.36 -13.46 -9.12
CA LYS A 146 -8.43 -13.25 -8.02
C LYS A 146 -9.00 -13.84 -6.73
N VAL A 147 -8.16 -14.58 -6.02
CA VAL A 147 -8.42 -15.07 -4.67
C VAL A 147 -7.40 -14.43 -3.75
N VAL A 148 -7.87 -13.71 -2.73
CA VAL A 148 -7.03 -13.12 -1.69
C VAL A 148 -7.27 -13.92 -0.41
N GLU A 149 -6.32 -14.78 -0.06
CA GLU A 149 -6.37 -15.58 1.15
C GLU A 149 -5.64 -14.88 2.31
N LEU A 150 -6.24 -14.99 3.49
CA LEU A 150 -5.70 -14.68 4.81
C LEU A 150 -5.87 -15.91 5.70
N PRO A 151 -5.25 -15.99 6.89
CA PRO A 151 -5.48 -17.10 7.82
C PRO A 151 -6.99 -17.29 8.12
N GLY A 152 -7.55 -18.43 7.70
CA GLY A 152 -8.96 -18.79 7.90
C GLY A 152 -9.98 -18.06 7.02
N ALA A 153 -9.56 -17.20 6.08
CA ALA A 153 -10.47 -16.44 5.23
C ALA A 153 -9.98 -16.29 3.78
N ALA A 154 -10.91 -16.22 2.82
CA ALA A 154 -10.61 -16.00 1.41
C ALA A 154 -11.64 -15.08 0.74
N ARG A 155 -11.17 -14.01 0.10
CA ARG A 155 -11.97 -13.09 -0.72
C ARG A 155 -11.86 -13.47 -2.19
N PHE A 156 -13.00 -13.67 -2.85
CA PHE A 156 -13.09 -14.08 -4.24
C PHE A 156 -13.56 -12.91 -5.13
N VAL A 157 -12.85 -12.67 -6.23
CA VAL A 157 -13.02 -11.50 -7.11
C VAL A 157 -13.00 -11.93 -8.58
N VAL A 158 -13.90 -11.42 -9.40
CA VAL A 158 -13.88 -11.58 -10.88
C VAL A 158 -14.01 -10.21 -11.54
N ASN A 159 -13.18 -9.92 -12.54
CA ASN A 159 -13.22 -8.67 -13.30
C ASN A 159 -13.11 -7.38 -12.44
N GLY A 160 -12.55 -7.50 -11.23
CA GLY A 160 -12.44 -6.41 -10.24
C GLY A 160 -13.64 -6.27 -9.31
N GLN A 161 -14.72 -7.03 -9.51
CA GLN A 161 -15.87 -7.09 -8.61
C GLN A 161 -15.69 -8.21 -7.56
N ILE A 162 -15.89 -7.89 -6.28
CA ILE A 162 -15.95 -8.88 -5.21
C ILE A 162 -17.22 -9.73 -5.39
N ILE A 163 -17.03 -11.05 -5.41
CA ILE A 163 -18.10 -12.04 -5.59
C ILE A 163 -18.61 -12.52 -4.23
N GLY A 164 -17.70 -12.69 -3.27
CA GLY A 164 -18.01 -12.98 -1.89
C GLY A 164 -16.77 -13.30 -1.08
N ASP A 165 -16.95 -13.29 0.24
CA ASP A 165 -15.94 -13.68 1.22
C ASP A 165 -16.32 -15.03 1.82
N VAL A 166 -15.34 -15.91 1.96
CA VAL A 166 -15.43 -17.19 2.68
C VAL A 166 -14.61 -17.06 3.95
N THR A 167 -15.27 -17.07 5.11
CA THR A 167 -14.61 -17.31 6.39
C THR A 167 -14.94 -18.72 6.88
N ASP A 168 -14.09 -19.23 7.78
CA ASP A 168 -14.36 -20.40 8.65
C ASP A 168 -14.65 -21.73 7.92
N SER A 169 -14.39 -21.81 6.61
CA SER A 169 -14.56 -23.05 5.84
C SER A 169 -13.26 -23.85 5.80
N PRO A 170 -13.26 -25.17 6.10
CA PRO A 170 -12.06 -25.99 6.12
C PRO A 170 -11.31 -26.11 4.77
N ALA A 171 -11.90 -25.61 3.68
CA ALA A 171 -11.29 -25.55 2.35
C ALA A 171 -10.17 -24.50 2.23
N VAL A 172 -10.18 -23.45 3.05
CA VAL A 172 -9.21 -22.34 2.99
C VAL A 172 -7.85 -22.79 3.56
N GLY A 173 -6.75 -22.40 2.94
CA GLY A 173 -5.42 -22.62 3.51
C GLY A 173 -4.90 -24.07 3.44
N SER A 174 -5.18 -24.79 2.35
CA SER A 174 -4.62 -26.13 2.11
C SER A 174 -4.09 -26.26 0.67
N GLU A 175 -4.92 -26.66 -0.28
CA GLU A 175 -4.60 -26.66 -1.71
C GLU A 175 -5.31 -25.50 -2.42
N ILE A 176 -4.67 -24.97 -3.46
CA ILE A 176 -5.28 -24.08 -4.44
C ILE A 176 -5.05 -24.63 -5.84
N GLY A 177 -5.98 -24.39 -6.74
CA GLY A 177 -5.86 -24.89 -8.10
C GLY A 177 -6.82 -24.26 -9.09
N ILE A 178 -6.74 -24.73 -10.33
CA ILE A 178 -7.78 -24.51 -11.33
C ILE A 178 -8.63 -25.76 -11.46
N MET A 179 -9.94 -25.57 -11.58
CA MET A 179 -10.93 -26.58 -11.94
C MET A 179 -11.51 -26.23 -13.31
N ALA A 180 -11.60 -27.20 -14.21
CA ALA A 180 -12.32 -27.13 -15.47
C ALA A 180 -13.35 -28.26 -15.53
N TYR A 181 -14.59 -27.97 -15.91
CA TYR A 181 -15.71 -28.90 -15.81
C TYR A 181 -16.46 -29.05 -17.13
N ASP A 182 -16.87 -30.29 -17.41
CA ASP A 182 -17.60 -30.75 -18.61
C ASP A 182 -16.78 -30.71 -19.92
N VAL A 183 -17.43 -30.98 -21.06
CA VAL A 183 -16.85 -30.89 -22.41
C VAL A 183 -16.61 -29.44 -22.76
N GLY A 184 -15.45 -29.12 -23.33
CA GLY A 184 -15.07 -27.77 -23.71
C GLY A 184 -13.58 -27.60 -24.01
N THR A 185 -13.23 -26.37 -24.37
CA THR A 185 -11.85 -25.87 -24.40
C THR A 185 -11.73 -24.76 -23.36
N PHE A 186 -10.82 -24.93 -22.42
CA PHE A 186 -10.64 -24.08 -21.25
C PHE A 186 -9.22 -23.52 -21.28
N GLY A 187 -9.08 -22.20 -21.31
CA GLY A 187 -7.80 -21.50 -21.34
C GLY A 187 -7.44 -20.96 -19.96
N ILE A 188 -6.18 -21.17 -19.56
CA ILE A 188 -5.55 -20.63 -18.36
C ILE A 188 -4.32 -19.83 -18.80
N ALA A 189 -4.15 -18.62 -18.28
CA ALA A 189 -2.97 -17.77 -18.51
C ALA A 189 -2.67 -16.91 -17.27
N ASP A 190 -1.45 -16.38 -17.19
CA ASP A 190 -0.99 -15.51 -16.11
C ASP A 190 -1.22 -16.06 -14.68
N PHE A 191 -1.24 -17.38 -14.46
CA PHE A 191 -1.48 -17.93 -13.13
C PHE A 191 -0.28 -17.63 -12.20
N THR A 192 -0.49 -16.77 -11.22
CA THR A 192 0.51 -16.39 -10.23
C THR A 192 0.01 -16.60 -8.80
N ILE A 193 0.95 -16.88 -7.89
CA ILE A 193 0.70 -16.92 -6.44
C ILE A 193 1.75 -16.05 -5.76
N GLU A 194 1.29 -14.92 -5.21
CA GLU A 194 2.11 -13.96 -4.47
C GLU A 194 1.81 -14.10 -2.96
N SER A 195 2.61 -14.93 -2.28
CA SER A 195 2.52 -15.16 -0.82
C SER A 195 3.25 -14.08 0.02
N ASN A 196 3.48 -12.90 -0.55
CA ASN A 196 4.09 -11.74 0.10
C ASN A 196 3.61 -10.48 -0.63
N VAL A 197 2.46 -9.92 -0.22
CA VAL A 197 1.84 -8.74 -0.86
C VAL A 197 2.59 -7.47 -0.46
N GLY A 198 3.82 -7.34 -0.97
CA GLY A 198 4.78 -6.28 -0.64
C GLY A 198 6.07 -6.30 -1.46
N SER A 199 6.35 -7.35 -2.25
CA SER A 199 7.57 -7.47 -3.06
C SER A 199 7.30 -7.97 -4.48
N LYS A 200 7.56 -7.15 -5.50
CA LYS A 200 7.40 -7.50 -6.92
C LYS A 200 8.65 -8.12 -7.57
N PRO A 201 8.47 -9.16 -8.39
CA PRO A 201 9.35 -9.49 -9.52
C PRO A 201 8.85 -8.89 -10.86
N SER A 202 9.61 -9.10 -11.95
CA SER A 202 9.36 -8.60 -13.31
C SER A 202 9.17 -9.73 -14.34
N GLY A 203 8.48 -9.46 -15.45
CA GLY A 203 8.07 -10.47 -16.46
C GLY A 203 8.93 -10.54 -17.74
N ALA A 204 8.48 -11.37 -18.69
CA ALA A 204 9.06 -11.58 -20.03
C ALA A 204 7.95 -11.87 -21.07
N ALA A 205 8.23 -11.85 -22.38
CA ALA A 205 7.18 -11.85 -23.42
C ALA A 205 7.50 -12.59 -24.75
N ALA A 206 6.44 -13.09 -25.39
CA ALA A 206 6.32 -13.54 -26.80
C ALA A 206 7.08 -14.84 -27.22
N PRO A 207 6.78 -15.48 -28.39
CA PRO A 207 5.73 -15.19 -29.40
C PRO A 207 4.81 -16.36 -29.87
N ALA A 208 3.61 -16.00 -30.37
CA ALA A 208 2.79 -16.59 -31.45
C ALA A 208 2.41 -18.11 -31.53
N GLY A 209 1.09 -18.41 -31.57
CA GLY A 209 0.53 -19.50 -32.38
C GLY A 209 -0.72 -20.25 -31.85
N GLY A 210 -1.93 -19.94 -32.34
CA GLY A 210 -2.99 -20.93 -32.66
C GLY A 210 -4.41 -20.87 -32.07
N LEU A 211 -4.83 -19.90 -31.24
CA LEU A 211 -6.17 -19.85 -30.57
C LEU A 211 -6.97 -18.58 -31.00
N PRO A 212 -8.22 -18.35 -30.56
CA PRO A 212 -8.91 -17.09 -30.84
C PRO A 212 -8.34 -15.96 -29.96
N PRO A 213 -7.80 -14.87 -30.55
CA PRO A 213 -7.37 -13.72 -29.78
C PRO A 213 -8.58 -12.98 -29.19
N ARG A 214 -8.58 -12.83 -27.86
CA ARG A 214 -9.42 -11.95 -27.01
C ARG A 214 -10.65 -11.31 -27.71
N PRO A 215 -11.74 -12.06 -27.98
CA PRO A 215 -12.67 -11.70 -29.05
C PRO A 215 -13.78 -10.72 -28.66
N GLY A 216 -14.00 -9.72 -29.51
CA GLY A 216 -15.30 -9.06 -29.59
C GLY A 216 -16.28 -9.87 -30.46
N GLY A 217 -17.40 -10.33 -29.87
CA GLY A 217 -18.65 -10.50 -30.62
C GLY A 217 -19.14 -11.90 -31.02
N GLY A 218 -19.64 -12.67 -30.04
CA GLY A 218 -20.94 -13.38 -30.16
C GLY A 218 -21.01 -14.80 -30.75
N GLY A 219 -22.07 -15.53 -30.40
CA GLY A 219 -22.41 -16.87 -30.93
C GLY A 219 -23.22 -17.74 -29.95
N ALA A 220 -24.54 -17.79 -30.09
CA ALA A 220 -25.49 -18.46 -29.18
C ALA A 220 -25.40 -20.01 -29.14
N GLY A 221 -25.92 -20.66 -28.07
CA GLY A 221 -26.04 -22.13 -28.00
C GLY A 221 -26.58 -22.73 -26.68
N ALA A 222 -27.87 -22.57 -26.38
CA ALA A 222 -28.62 -23.40 -25.41
C ALA A 222 -29.34 -24.56 -26.17
N PRO A 223 -29.96 -25.62 -25.56
CA PRO A 223 -30.56 -25.64 -24.21
C PRO A 223 -30.66 -27.00 -23.43
N GLN A 224 -31.22 -26.94 -22.21
CA GLN A 224 -32.04 -28.00 -21.52
C GLN A 224 -31.35 -29.34 -21.13
N THR A 225 -31.85 -30.18 -20.20
CA THR A 225 -33.14 -30.27 -19.48
C THR A 225 -32.96 -30.68 -17.99
N ALA A 226 -34.03 -30.67 -17.19
CA ALA A 226 -34.17 -31.41 -15.90
C ALA A 226 -35.13 -32.62 -16.10
N PRO A 227 -35.50 -33.47 -15.10
CA PRO A 227 -36.43 -33.05 -14.01
C PRO A 227 -36.46 -33.85 -12.65
N GLN A 228 -36.97 -33.16 -11.61
CA GLN A 228 -37.96 -33.58 -10.58
C GLN A 228 -37.80 -34.79 -9.61
N GLY A 229 -38.34 -34.58 -8.39
CA GLY A 229 -38.80 -35.59 -7.41
C GLY A 229 -38.13 -35.47 -6.03
N GLY A 230 -38.83 -35.34 -4.88
CA GLY A 230 -40.26 -35.18 -4.60
C GLY A 230 -40.51 -34.84 -3.10
N ASN A 231 -41.66 -34.21 -2.79
CA ASN A 231 -42.11 -33.82 -1.42
C ASN A 231 -42.87 -35.02 -0.76
N PRO A 232 -43.41 -35.02 0.52
CA PRO A 232 -43.83 -33.86 1.32
C PRO A 232 -43.73 -33.90 2.89
N GLN A 233 -43.99 -32.72 3.48
CA GLN A 233 -44.72 -32.45 4.76
C GLN A 233 -44.28 -33.09 6.10
N ARG A 234 -44.01 -32.21 7.09
CA ARG A 234 -45.03 -31.77 8.08
C ARG A 234 -44.58 -30.56 8.92
N THR A 235 -45.51 -29.65 9.20
CA THR A 235 -45.47 -28.72 10.35
C THR A 235 -46.37 -29.28 11.48
N PRO A 236 -46.19 -28.82 12.73
CA PRO A 236 -47.00 -27.69 13.21
C PRO A 236 -46.23 -26.67 14.10
N ALA A 237 -46.91 -25.58 14.41
CA ALA A 237 -46.53 -24.54 15.39
C ALA A 237 -47.77 -24.28 16.31
N PRO A 238 -47.76 -23.35 17.30
CA PRO A 238 -46.66 -22.51 17.80
C PRO A 238 -46.48 -22.57 19.35
N ALA A 239 -45.46 -21.89 19.86
CA ALA A 239 -45.37 -21.47 21.27
C ALA A 239 -44.88 -20.00 21.33
N GLN A 240 -45.23 -19.27 22.39
CA GLN A 240 -45.16 -17.81 22.43
C GLN A 240 -43.86 -17.24 23.04
N THR A 241 -43.54 -16.00 22.66
CA THR A 241 -42.41 -15.19 23.14
C THR A 241 -42.48 -14.89 24.64
N PRO A 242 -41.31 -14.67 25.27
CA PRO A 242 -41.03 -13.31 25.76
C PRO A 242 -40.00 -12.57 24.90
N ALA A 243 -40.06 -11.23 24.87
CA ALA A 243 -39.07 -10.40 24.19
C ALA A 243 -37.88 -10.10 25.11
N ALA A 244 -36.67 -10.24 24.58
CA ALA A 244 -35.44 -9.71 25.16
C ALA A 244 -34.59 -9.10 24.04
N GLY A 245 -34.25 -7.82 24.14
CA GLY A 245 -33.35 -7.16 23.19
C GLY A 245 -31.91 -7.61 23.43
N ASN A 246 -31.12 -7.79 22.37
CA ASN A 246 -29.72 -8.17 22.51
C ASN A 246 -28.84 -7.56 21.41
N GLY A 247 -28.26 -6.39 21.69
CA GLY A 247 -27.28 -5.71 20.83
C GLY A 247 -25.87 -6.27 21.01
N SER A 248 -25.70 -7.60 21.10
CA SER A 248 -24.44 -8.22 21.47
C SER A 248 -23.38 -8.08 20.36
N SER A 249 -22.56 -7.04 20.47
CA SER A 249 -21.33 -6.88 19.68
C SER A 249 -20.45 -8.13 19.84
N GLY A 250 -20.17 -8.84 18.75
CA GLY A 250 -19.43 -10.12 18.75
C GLY A 250 -17.95 -10.09 19.15
N LEU A 251 -17.49 -9.08 19.90
CA LEU A 251 -16.18 -9.10 20.55
C LEU A 251 -16.34 -9.44 22.03
N PRO A 252 -15.52 -10.35 22.60
CA PRO A 252 -15.53 -10.66 24.01
C PRO A 252 -14.95 -9.52 24.86
N GLY A 253 -15.39 -9.44 26.11
CA GLY A 253 -14.87 -8.51 27.12
C GLY A 253 -15.89 -7.44 27.58
N ALA A 254 -15.49 -6.70 28.61
CA ALA A 254 -16.21 -5.59 29.19
C ALA A 254 -15.99 -4.28 28.41
N GLY A 255 -16.74 -3.24 28.77
CA GLY A 255 -16.64 -1.90 28.18
C GLY A 255 -17.46 -1.70 26.89
N PRO A 256 -17.62 -0.44 26.45
CA PRO A 256 -18.21 -0.10 25.16
C PRO A 256 -17.28 -0.49 24.00
N TYR A 257 -17.85 -0.56 22.80
CA TYR A 257 -17.10 -0.65 21.55
C TYR A 257 -17.75 0.26 20.50
N PRO A 258 -17.39 1.56 20.47
CA PRO A 258 -17.87 2.49 19.46
C PRO A 258 -17.66 1.99 18.04
N ARG A 259 -18.73 2.07 17.23
CA ARG A 259 -18.80 1.58 15.84
C ARG A 259 -18.81 2.69 14.79
N PHE A 260 -18.81 3.97 15.17
CA PHE A 260 -18.69 5.12 14.25
C PHE A 260 -19.62 5.09 13.01
N GLY A 261 -20.84 4.58 13.17
CA GLY A 261 -21.83 4.43 12.09
C GLY A 261 -21.83 3.08 11.36
N GLY A 262 -20.90 2.18 11.67
CA GLY A 262 -20.83 0.81 11.14
C GLY A 262 -19.92 0.60 9.93
N ASP A 263 -19.29 1.66 9.42
CA ASP A 263 -18.29 1.57 8.35
C ASP A 263 -16.96 1.01 8.90
N THR A 264 -16.54 -0.15 8.39
CA THR A 264 -15.30 -0.81 8.76
C THR A 264 -14.06 0.06 8.51
N LEU A 265 -14.02 0.86 7.43
CA LEU A 265 -12.87 1.72 7.14
C LEU A 265 -12.77 2.85 8.18
N ARG A 266 -13.87 3.54 8.49
CA ARG A 266 -13.90 4.55 9.57
C ARG A 266 -13.58 3.94 10.94
N ILE A 267 -14.14 2.77 11.28
CA ILE A 267 -13.83 2.05 12.54
C ILE A 267 -12.32 1.83 12.67
N VAL A 268 -11.69 1.17 11.68
CA VAL A 268 -10.24 0.88 11.73
C VAL A 268 -9.43 2.18 11.78
N SER A 269 -9.82 3.19 10.99
CA SER A 269 -9.14 4.48 10.96
C SER A 269 -9.14 5.19 12.32
N VAL A 270 -10.26 5.19 13.06
CA VAL A 270 -10.30 5.80 14.41
C VAL A 270 -9.33 5.08 15.37
N TYR A 271 -9.45 3.75 15.52
CA TYR A 271 -8.62 3.02 16.48
C TYR A 271 -7.13 3.03 16.13
N ILE A 272 -6.79 2.92 14.84
CA ILE A 272 -5.40 3.04 14.37
C ILE A 272 -4.88 4.47 14.51
N GLY A 273 -5.72 5.49 14.30
CA GLY A 273 -5.36 6.90 14.49
C GLY A 273 -4.99 7.21 15.95
N ILE A 274 -5.87 6.86 16.89
CA ILE A 274 -5.65 7.03 18.34
C ILE A 274 -4.38 6.28 18.77
N MET A 275 -4.28 4.99 18.43
CA MET A 275 -3.13 4.15 18.82
C MET A 275 -1.83 4.68 18.23
N ARG A 276 -1.79 5.05 16.94
CA ARG A 276 -0.59 5.61 16.29
C ARG A 276 -0.20 6.95 16.91
N SER A 277 -1.15 7.78 17.32
CA SER A 277 -0.84 9.05 17.97
C SER A 277 -0.15 8.86 19.31
N ILE A 278 -0.72 8.01 20.17
CA ILE A 278 -0.15 7.70 21.49
C ILE A 278 1.21 7.02 21.30
N PHE A 279 1.28 5.95 20.50
CA PHE A 279 2.51 5.20 20.30
C PHE A 279 3.66 6.05 19.73
N MET A 280 3.40 6.93 18.75
CA MET A 280 4.47 7.75 18.17
C MET A 280 4.97 8.84 19.12
N HIS A 281 4.12 9.34 20.02
CA HIS A 281 4.53 10.25 21.10
C HIS A 281 5.48 9.52 22.08
N GLU A 282 5.08 8.35 22.59
CA GLU A 282 5.94 7.50 23.45
C GLU A 282 7.23 7.05 22.78
N PHE A 283 7.17 6.75 21.47
CA PHE A 283 8.34 6.37 20.69
C PHE A 283 9.27 7.57 20.44
N GLY A 284 8.76 8.81 20.50
CA GLY A 284 9.56 10.02 20.56
C GLY A 284 10.44 10.05 21.81
N HIS A 285 9.86 9.82 23.00
CA HIS A 285 10.61 9.72 24.25
C HIS A 285 11.61 8.56 24.23
N ALA A 286 11.23 7.42 23.66
CA ALA A 286 12.14 6.29 23.49
C ALA A 286 13.33 6.65 22.59
N LEU A 287 13.11 7.35 21.46
CA LEU A 287 14.21 7.82 20.62
C LEU A 287 15.11 8.84 21.33
N ILE A 288 14.54 9.79 22.07
CA ILE A 288 15.32 10.78 22.83
C ILE A 288 16.17 10.10 23.91
N GLY A 289 15.56 9.26 24.74
CA GLY A 289 16.20 8.60 25.87
C GLY A 289 17.16 7.46 25.52
N GLU A 290 16.93 6.72 24.42
CA GLU A 290 17.83 5.63 23.99
C GLU A 290 18.99 6.12 23.12
N LEU A 291 18.84 7.24 22.38
CA LEU A 291 19.86 7.76 21.46
C LEU A 291 20.55 9.04 21.96
N GLU A 292 20.28 9.44 23.21
CA GLU A 292 20.76 10.66 23.87
C GLU A 292 20.55 11.93 23.01
N LEU A 293 19.36 12.06 22.41
CA LEU A 293 19.08 13.16 21.47
C LEU A 293 18.91 14.51 22.21
N PRO A 294 19.48 15.60 21.68
CA PRO A 294 19.31 16.91 22.29
C PRO A 294 17.92 17.51 21.98
N SER A 295 17.12 17.78 23.01
CA SER A 295 15.99 18.71 22.93
C SER A 295 16.41 20.11 23.37
N THR A 296 15.95 21.14 22.66
CA THR A 296 16.14 22.56 23.03
C THR A 296 14.82 23.22 23.48
N GLY A 297 13.83 22.42 23.86
CA GLY A 297 12.52 22.85 24.35
C GLY A 297 11.93 21.81 25.31
N ALA A 298 10.67 21.97 25.71
CA ALA A 298 9.96 20.94 26.46
C ALA A 298 9.89 19.64 25.64
N GLU A 299 10.14 18.50 26.28
CA GLU A 299 10.19 17.22 25.57
C GLU A 299 8.82 16.84 24.98
N GLU A 300 7.74 17.04 25.75
CA GLU A 300 6.34 16.91 25.32
C GLU A 300 6.04 17.62 23.99
N ASP A 301 6.35 18.93 23.92
CA ASP A 301 6.15 19.74 22.71
C ASP A 301 7.04 19.27 21.55
N ALA A 302 8.16 18.56 21.81
CA ALA A 302 9.04 18.00 20.78
C ALA A 302 8.57 16.62 20.28
N VAL A 303 8.09 15.74 21.17
CA VAL A 303 7.61 14.41 20.81
C VAL A 303 6.21 14.43 20.18
N ASP A 304 5.36 15.40 20.54
CA ASP A 304 4.12 15.69 19.81
C ASP A 304 4.41 16.07 18.35
N ILE A 305 5.48 16.83 18.11
CA ILE A 305 5.93 17.22 16.78
C ILE A 305 6.51 16.02 16.02
N TYR A 306 7.28 15.15 16.68
CA TYR A 306 7.71 13.86 16.09
C TYR A 306 6.51 12.99 15.70
N ALA A 307 5.53 12.84 16.60
CA ALA A 307 4.31 12.10 16.33
C ALA A 307 3.55 12.68 15.13
N ALA A 308 3.33 14.01 15.10
CA ALA A 308 2.68 14.69 13.98
C ALA A 308 3.39 14.42 12.64
N LEU A 309 4.73 14.42 12.61
CA LEU A 309 5.54 14.08 11.43
C LEU A 309 5.32 12.61 10.99
N GLN A 310 5.39 11.65 11.92
CA GLN A 310 5.17 10.21 11.64
C GLN A 310 3.71 9.87 11.26
N ILE A 311 2.77 10.75 11.57
CA ILE A 311 1.34 10.57 11.31
C ILE A 311 0.93 11.21 9.97
N VAL A 312 1.54 12.33 9.57
CA VAL A 312 1.29 12.94 8.25
C VAL A 312 1.97 12.21 7.09
N GLU A 313 3.14 11.60 7.31
CA GLU A 313 3.96 11.02 6.23
C GLU A 313 3.20 10.07 5.27
N PRO A 314 2.35 9.13 5.73
CA PRO A 314 1.57 8.27 4.82
C PRO A 314 0.58 9.03 3.92
N THR A 315 0.16 10.23 4.33
CA THR A 315 -0.71 11.11 3.52
C THR A 315 0.07 11.93 2.49
N MET A 316 1.38 12.13 2.70
CA MET A 316 2.26 12.87 1.77
C MET A 316 2.69 12.03 0.57
N TYR A 317 2.74 10.71 0.74
CA TYR A 317 3.23 9.77 -0.27
C TYR A 317 2.17 8.72 -0.62
N PRO A 318 1.03 9.15 -1.20
CA PRO A 318 -0.11 8.27 -1.46
C PRO A 318 0.29 7.11 -2.36
N SER A 319 -0.16 5.92 -1.95
CA SER A 319 -0.02 4.66 -2.66
C SER A 319 -0.94 4.59 -3.89
N ASN A 320 -0.84 3.52 -4.67
CA ASN A 320 -1.81 3.25 -5.74
C ASN A 320 -3.12 2.63 -5.22
N ASP A 321 -3.21 2.29 -3.93
CA ASP A 321 -4.41 1.73 -3.32
C ASP A 321 -5.25 2.84 -2.66
N LYS A 322 -6.52 2.92 -3.05
CA LYS A 322 -7.43 3.98 -2.62
C LYS A 322 -7.86 3.82 -1.16
N ASP A 323 -7.99 2.59 -0.67
CA ASP A 323 -8.53 2.30 0.65
C ASP A 323 -7.42 2.44 1.70
N VAL A 324 -6.18 2.07 1.35
CA VAL A 324 -4.96 2.43 2.12
C VAL A 324 -4.82 3.94 2.24
N ASN A 325 -4.98 4.69 1.14
CA ASN A 325 -4.89 6.16 1.16
C ASN A 325 -6.03 6.80 1.98
N THR A 326 -7.23 6.20 1.96
CA THR A 326 -8.37 6.65 2.78
C THR A 326 -8.11 6.40 4.26
N MET A 327 -7.67 5.19 4.62
CA MET A 327 -7.30 4.83 5.99
C MET A 327 -6.16 5.70 6.53
N ALA A 328 -5.13 5.98 5.73
CA ALA A 328 -4.03 6.86 6.10
C ALA A 328 -4.52 8.29 6.41
N ARG A 329 -5.38 8.84 5.54
CA ARG A 329 -6.00 10.17 5.70
C ARG A 329 -6.85 10.26 6.97
N ASP A 330 -7.70 9.26 7.18
CA ASP A 330 -8.70 9.28 8.25
C ASP A 330 -8.07 8.95 9.61
N ALA A 331 -7.13 8.00 9.67
CA ALA A 331 -6.35 7.74 10.87
C ALA A 331 -5.49 8.95 11.29
N ALA A 332 -4.87 9.65 10.34
CA ALA A 332 -4.17 10.90 10.64
C ALA A 332 -5.14 11.98 11.15
N THR A 333 -6.33 12.09 10.58
CA THR A 333 -7.36 13.03 11.04
C THR A 333 -7.78 12.74 12.49
N TYR A 334 -8.08 11.49 12.83
CA TYR A 334 -8.48 11.10 14.19
C TYR A 334 -7.35 11.20 15.22
N ALA A 335 -6.10 10.95 14.81
CA ALA A 335 -4.91 11.17 15.64
C ALA A 335 -4.76 12.62 16.12
N ALA A 336 -5.16 13.60 15.31
CA ALA A 336 -5.19 15.01 15.71
C ALA A 336 -6.46 15.36 16.51
N LEU A 337 -7.64 14.92 16.04
CA LEU A 337 -8.93 15.34 16.60
C LEU A 337 -9.13 14.96 18.08
N GLN A 338 -8.51 13.89 18.58
CA GLN A 338 -8.53 13.56 20.01
C GLN A 338 -8.11 14.74 20.91
N TRP A 339 -7.09 15.52 20.53
CA TRP A 339 -6.64 16.69 21.27
C TRP A 339 -7.61 17.87 21.17
N TYR A 340 -8.28 18.03 20.01
CA TYR A 340 -9.34 19.02 19.87
C TYR A 340 -10.53 18.71 20.77
N TYR A 341 -10.97 17.45 20.78
CA TYR A 341 -12.12 17.01 21.56
C TYR A 341 -11.83 17.03 23.07
N SER A 342 -10.68 16.50 23.51
CA SER A 342 -10.27 16.56 24.92
C SER A 342 -10.21 18.00 25.43
N GLY A 343 -9.57 18.90 24.66
CA GLY A 343 -9.52 20.32 24.97
C GLY A 343 -10.88 21.02 24.99
N LYS A 344 -11.81 20.66 24.09
CA LYS A 344 -13.18 21.22 24.08
C LYS A 344 -14.04 20.68 25.22
N VAL A 345 -13.87 19.41 25.61
CA VAL A 345 -14.50 18.85 26.82
C VAL A 345 -13.98 19.57 28.06
N ALA A 346 -12.66 19.79 28.17
CA ALA A 346 -12.05 20.56 29.25
C ALA A 346 -12.60 22.00 29.36
N GLU A 347 -12.63 22.75 28.25
CA GLU A 347 -13.25 24.09 28.21
C GLU A 347 -14.72 24.05 28.66
N SER A 348 -15.51 23.07 28.19
CA SER A 348 -16.93 22.93 28.56
C SER A 348 -17.16 22.61 30.04
N ASN A 349 -16.19 21.94 30.67
CA ASN A 349 -16.18 21.64 32.10
C ASN A 349 -15.62 22.79 32.96
N GLY A 350 -15.34 23.95 32.36
CA GLY A 350 -14.86 25.15 33.05
C GLY A 350 -13.36 25.15 33.36
N ALA A 351 -12.57 24.30 32.70
CA ALA A 351 -11.12 24.39 32.80
C ALA A 351 -10.60 25.72 32.22
N SER A 352 -9.48 26.21 32.77
CA SER A 352 -8.72 27.29 32.14
C SER A 352 -8.20 26.84 30.77
N ALA A 353 -8.06 27.78 29.83
CA ALA A 353 -7.38 27.53 28.56
C ALA A 353 -5.87 27.27 28.71
N SER A 354 -5.33 27.42 29.93
CA SER A 354 -4.02 26.92 30.34
C SER A 354 -4.13 25.55 30.99
N SER A 355 -3.24 24.61 30.65
CA SER A 355 -2.94 23.48 31.54
C SER A 355 -2.48 24.00 32.92
N ALA A 356 -2.47 23.14 33.93
CA ALA A 356 -1.91 23.50 35.23
C ALA A 356 -0.45 23.91 35.03
N TRP A 357 0.03 24.99 35.67
CA TRP A 357 1.37 25.52 35.39
C TRP A 357 2.54 24.59 35.81
N GLN A 358 2.23 23.52 36.55
CA GLN A 358 3.15 22.46 36.95
C GLN A 358 3.05 21.21 36.04
N ASP A 359 2.09 21.18 35.12
CA ASP A 359 1.97 20.12 34.12
C ASP A 359 3.09 20.28 33.10
N GLU A 360 3.80 19.19 32.81
CA GLU A 360 4.81 19.15 31.75
C GLU A 360 4.16 19.28 30.36
N HIS A 361 2.87 18.93 30.25
CA HIS A 361 2.11 19.06 29.04
C HIS A 361 1.58 20.47 28.81
N THR A 362 1.81 20.92 27.59
CA THR A 362 0.97 21.90 26.91
C THR A 362 -0.50 21.49 26.94
N GLY A 363 -1.41 22.41 27.28
CA GLY A 363 -2.85 22.15 27.24
C GLY A 363 -3.37 21.78 25.84
N ASP A 364 -4.31 20.83 25.78
CA ASP A 364 -4.69 20.06 24.58
C ASP A 364 -5.01 20.89 23.32
N LEU A 365 -5.69 22.04 23.44
CA LEU A 365 -5.98 22.86 22.25
C LEU A 365 -4.71 23.48 21.63
N LYS A 366 -3.64 23.70 22.42
CA LYS A 366 -2.32 24.09 21.89
C LYS A 366 -1.57 22.88 21.33
N ARG A 367 -1.69 21.67 21.90
CA ARG A 367 -1.18 20.40 21.31
C ARG A 367 -1.81 20.18 19.93
N PHE A 368 -3.14 20.19 19.88
CA PHE A 368 -3.94 20.08 18.66
C PHE A 368 -3.51 21.09 17.59
N ARG A 369 -3.45 22.38 17.93
CA ARG A 369 -3.06 23.43 16.99
C ARG A 369 -1.64 23.21 16.45
N ASN A 370 -0.68 22.81 17.30
CA ASN A 370 0.68 22.51 16.88
C ASN A 370 0.71 21.30 15.93
N MET A 371 0.11 20.19 16.35
CA MET A 371 0.02 18.94 15.58
C MET A 371 -0.67 19.14 14.23
N LEU A 372 -1.87 19.74 14.21
CA LEU A 372 -2.60 20.07 13.00
C LEU A 372 -1.80 20.99 12.07
N CYS A 373 -1.00 21.91 12.60
CA CYS A 373 -0.17 22.78 11.77
C CYS A 373 0.98 22.01 11.10
N ILE A 374 1.67 21.11 11.79
CA ILE A 374 2.66 20.22 11.16
C ILE A 374 2.01 19.34 10.09
N MET A 375 0.85 18.75 10.39
CA MET A 375 0.14 17.88 9.46
C MET A 375 -0.39 18.64 8.23
N TYR A 376 -0.94 19.84 8.43
CA TYR A 376 -1.35 20.74 7.36
C TYR A 376 -0.17 21.21 6.51
N GLY A 377 1.01 21.45 7.10
CA GLY A 377 2.22 21.77 6.35
C GLY A 377 2.69 20.62 5.45
N GLY A 378 2.56 19.37 5.94
CA GLY A 378 2.84 18.17 5.14
C GLY A 378 1.83 17.93 4.02
N ASN A 379 0.52 18.03 4.28
CA ASN A 379 -0.51 17.89 3.25
C ASN A 379 -1.74 18.82 3.47
N PRO A 380 -1.71 20.06 2.96
CA PRO A 380 -2.82 21.00 3.06
C PRO A 380 -4.14 20.46 2.49
N SER A 381 -4.08 19.65 1.42
CA SER A 381 -5.28 19.16 0.74
C SER A 381 -6.11 18.20 1.60
N VAL A 382 -5.46 17.47 2.50
CA VAL A 382 -6.10 16.57 3.47
C VAL A 382 -6.67 17.32 4.66
N PHE A 383 -5.93 18.30 5.20
CA PHE A 383 -6.27 18.93 6.48
C PHE A 383 -7.02 20.26 6.37
N GLU A 384 -7.14 20.89 5.18
CA GLU A 384 -7.95 22.10 5.00
C GLU A 384 -9.43 21.97 5.43
N PRO A 385 -10.14 20.83 5.23
CA PRO A 385 -11.49 20.65 5.79
C PRO A 385 -11.51 20.74 7.32
N VAL A 386 -10.54 20.10 7.99
CA VAL A 386 -10.39 20.14 9.45
C VAL A 386 -10.04 21.55 9.91
N ALA A 387 -9.05 22.18 9.26
CA ALA A 387 -8.58 23.53 9.56
C ALA A 387 -9.70 24.58 9.41
N LYS A 388 -10.55 24.47 8.38
CA LYS A 388 -11.77 25.29 8.25
C LYS A 388 -12.78 25.02 9.37
N HIS A 389 -13.05 23.75 9.68
CA HIS A 389 -14.03 23.38 10.70
C HIS A 389 -13.66 23.89 12.11
N VAL A 390 -12.38 23.86 12.47
CA VAL A 390 -11.88 24.36 13.77
C VAL A 390 -11.50 25.85 13.77
N GLY A 391 -11.73 26.57 12.67
CA GLY A 391 -11.48 28.02 12.57
C GLY A 391 -10.00 28.42 12.56
N LEU A 392 -9.10 27.58 12.04
CA LEU A 392 -7.67 27.87 12.00
C LEU A 392 -7.36 29.00 11.00
N GLU A 393 -6.92 30.15 11.52
CA GLU A 393 -6.64 31.36 10.73
C GLU A 393 -5.75 31.11 9.50
N ASP A 394 -6.07 31.74 8.37
CA ASP A 394 -5.25 31.69 7.15
C ASP A 394 -3.80 32.16 7.40
N ARG A 395 -3.59 33.13 8.32
CA ARG A 395 -2.26 33.58 8.76
C ARG A 395 -1.45 32.48 9.46
N THR A 396 -2.12 31.57 10.15
CA THR A 396 -1.49 30.40 10.78
C THR A 396 -1.23 29.33 9.72
N LYS A 397 -2.24 28.98 8.91
CA LYS A 397 -2.11 28.01 7.80
C LYS A 397 -0.98 28.37 6.81
N ALA A 398 -0.76 29.65 6.54
CA ALA A 398 0.32 30.14 5.68
C ALA A 398 1.74 29.88 6.23
N ARG A 399 1.89 29.66 7.54
CA ARG A 399 3.18 29.36 8.20
C ARG A 399 3.42 27.88 8.44
N CYS A 400 2.37 27.07 8.34
CA CYS A 400 2.42 25.66 8.67
C CYS A 400 3.36 24.85 7.74
N SER A 401 3.50 25.26 6.47
CA SER A 401 4.50 24.72 5.55
C SER A 401 5.95 24.94 6.05
N ASP A 402 6.25 26.15 6.52
CA ASP A 402 7.59 26.50 7.03
C ASP A 402 7.92 25.76 8.33
N GLU A 403 6.96 25.68 9.26
CA GLU A 403 7.14 24.95 10.51
C GLU A 403 7.24 23.43 10.27
N PHE A 404 6.43 22.84 9.38
CA PHE A 404 6.62 21.45 8.94
C PHE A 404 8.04 21.22 8.40
N ASN A 405 8.49 22.06 7.45
CA ASN A 405 9.82 21.94 6.83
C ASN A 405 10.94 22.06 7.87
N LYS A 406 10.83 23.03 8.78
CA LYS A 406 11.79 23.27 9.87
C LYS A 406 11.86 22.11 10.86
N GLN A 407 10.72 21.59 11.33
CA GLN A 407 10.69 20.49 12.30
C GLN A 407 11.07 19.15 11.67
N ASN A 408 10.63 18.87 10.44
CA ASN A 408 11.01 17.67 9.69
C ASN A 408 12.53 17.64 9.44
N ARG A 409 13.13 18.77 9.04
CA ARG A 409 14.60 18.90 8.97
C ARG A 409 15.28 18.65 10.30
N ALA A 410 14.79 19.24 11.40
CA ALA A 410 15.40 19.07 12.73
C ALA A 410 15.42 17.59 13.14
N TRP A 411 14.26 16.92 13.11
CA TRP A 411 14.13 15.50 13.46
C TRP A 411 14.94 14.58 12.53
N ARG A 412 14.87 14.75 11.20
CA ARG A 412 15.71 13.99 10.27
C ARG A 412 17.20 14.21 10.54
N LYS A 413 17.62 15.44 10.89
CA LYS A 413 19.04 15.78 11.10
C LYS A 413 19.61 15.19 12.40
N ILE A 414 18.85 15.16 13.49
CA ILE A 414 19.31 14.57 14.76
C ILE A 414 19.23 13.04 14.76
N LEU A 415 18.28 12.44 14.03
CA LEU A 415 18.16 10.99 13.91
C LEU A 415 19.14 10.39 12.88
N ALA A 416 19.55 11.14 11.85
CA ALA A 416 20.42 10.65 10.77
C ALA A 416 21.67 9.84 11.20
N PRO A 417 22.42 10.18 12.28
CA PRO A 417 23.55 9.39 12.77
C PRO A 417 23.19 7.97 13.25
N TYR A 418 21.92 7.74 13.61
CA TYR A 418 21.40 6.48 14.12
C TYR A 418 20.45 5.77 13.13
N THR A 419 19.99 6.48 12.10
CA THR A 419 19.07 5.96 11.08
C THR A 419 19.81 5.22 9.96
N ARG A 420 19.30 4.04 9.59
CA ARG A 420 19.77 3.27 8.42
C ARG A 420 19.36 3.96 7.12
N VAL A 421 20.27 3.99 6.13
CA VAL A 421 19.95 4.45 4.78
C VAL A 421 18.95 3.50 4.11
N GLY A 422 17.89 4.05 3.52
CA GLY A 422 16.82 3.27 2.90
C GLY A 422 15.89 4.13 2.03
N THR A 423 14.97 3.50 1.31
CA THR A 423 13.99 4.17 0.41
C THR A 423 13.13 5.22 1.13
N TRP A 424 12.79 5.00 2.41
CA TRP A 424 12.03 5.97 3.22
C TRP A 424 12.93 6.85 4.10
N THR A 425 14.21 6.50 4.23
CA THR A 425 15.22 7.21 5.03
C THR A 425 16.52 7.47 4.26
N PRO A 426 16.47 8.23 3.14
CA PRO A 426 17.61 8.42 2.24
C PRO A 426 18.68 9.39 2.78
N ASP A 427 18.47 9.93 3.98
CA ASP A 427 19.43 10.75 4.76
C ASP A 427 20.04 10.00 5.95
N GLY A 428 19.72 8.72 6.15
CA GLY A 428 20.35 7.88 7.16
C GLY A 428 21.85 7.72 6.91
N LEU A 429 22.66 7.82 7.96
CA LEU A 429 24.12 7.70 7.89
C LEU A 429 24.63 6.30 8.24
N GLN A 430 23.77 5.44 8.80
CA GLN A 430 24.10 4.04 9.07
C GLN A 430 23.89 3.18 7.81
N PRO A 431 24.76 2.19 7.52
CA PRO A 431 24.53 1.22 6.46
C PRO A 431 23.16 0.52 6.56
N ALA A 432 22.58 0.17 5.42
CA ALA A 432 21.26 -0.50 5.37
C ALA A 432 21.23 -1.84 6.14
N ASN A 433 22.39 -2.48 6.35
CA ASN A 433 22.58 -3.71 7.12
C ASN A 433 23.20 -3.49 8.51
N ALA A 434 23.27 -2.25 9.02
CA ALA A 434 23.92 -1.94 10.29
C ALA A 434 23.24 -2.70 11.46
N PRO A 435 23.99 -3.44 12.30
CA PRO A 435 23.41 -4.14 13.44
C PRO A 435 22.89 -3.14 14.46
N GLY A 436 21.72 -3.41 15.02
CA GLY A 436 21.11 -2.63 16.09
C GLY A 436 20.05 -3.45 16.80
N ALA A 437 19.69 -3.08 18.02
CA ALA A 437 18.78 -3.86 18.83
C ALA A 437 17.32 -3.77 18.31
N PRO A 438 16.52 -4.85 18.44
CA PRO A 438 15.17 -4.87 17.91
C PRO A 438 14.16 -4.14 18.81
N VAL A 439 13.16 -3.52 18.19
CA VAL A 439 11.90 -3.21 18.87
C VAL A 439 11.08 -4.50 18.98
N LYS A 440 10.61 -4.82 20.18
CA LYS A 440 9.75 -5.98 20.49
C LYS A 440 8.35 -5.48 20.82
N VAL A 441 7.32 -6.24 20.42
CA VAL A 441 5.93 -5.90 20.71
C VAL A 441 5.26 -7.09 21.40
N VAL A 442 4.49 -6.80 22.44
CA VAL A 442 3.73 -7.77 23.25
C VAL A 442 2.33 -7.23 23.45
N PHE A 443 1.32 -8.09 23.26
CA PHE A 443 -0.05 -7.82 23.63
C PHE A 443 -0.40 -8.77 24.79
N GLU A 444 -0.56 -8.22 25.99
CA GLU A 444 -1.10 -8.96 27.12
C GLU A 444 -2.62 -9.16 26.93
N PRO A 445 -3.20 -10.29 27.38
CA PRO A 445 -4.65 -10.53 27.31
C PRO A 445 -5.45 -9.44 28.04
N SER A 446 -6.63 -9.09 27.51
CA SER A 446 -7.48 -8.04 28.07
C SER A 446 -8.82 -8.57 28.56
N SER A 447 -9.32 -7.95 29.63
CA SER A 447 -10.70 -8.09 30.11
C SER A 447 -11.71 -7.29 29.27
N ARG A 448 -11.26 -6.40 28.38
CA ARG A 448 -12.06 -5.38 27.68
C ARG A 448 -12.26 -5.69 26.19
N LYS A 449 -13.32 -5.17 25.58
CA LYS A 449 -13.58 -5.34 24.13
C LYS A 449 -12.50 -4.68 23.27
N ILE A 450 -12.06 -3.48 23.63
CA ILE A 450 -11.01 -2.77 22.89
C ILE A 450 -9.67 -3.49 23.03
N GLY A 451 -9.28 -3.89 24.24
CA GLY A 451 -8.05 -4.66 24.40
C GLY A 451 -8.09 -6.02 23.69
N ASN A 452 -9.24 -6.68 23.62
CA ASN A 452 -9.40 -7.89 22.80
C ASN A 452 -9.40 -7.61 21.28
N LEU A 453 -9.90 -6.47 20.80
CA LEU A 453 -9.74 -6.03 19.41
C LEU A 453 -8.25 -5.88 19.06
N PHE A 454 -7.49 -5.20 19.93
CA PHE A 454 -6.06 -5.01 19.72
C PHE A 454 -5.28 -6.33 19.84
N ALA A 455 -5.47 -7.11 20.90
CA ALA A 455 -4.73 -8.35 21.14
C ALA A 455 -5.05 -9.48 20.14
N ASN A 456 -6.31 -9.61 19.70
CA ASN A 456 -6.76 -10.77 18.92
C ASN A 456 -7.05 -10.46 17.43
N ASN A 457 -7.20 -9.20 17.03
CA ASN A 457 -7.56 -8.84 15.65
C ASN A 457 -6.61 -7.85 14.96
N LEU A 458 -5.80 -7.09 15.71
CA LEU A 458 -4.88 -6.09 15.15
C LEU A 458 -3.41 -6.29 15.55
N SER A 459 -3.14 -7.22 16.47
CA SER A 459 -1.86 -7.35 17.17
C SER A 459 -0.69 -7.63 16.25
N GLU A 460 -0.85 -8.53 15.28
CA GLU A 460 0.19 -8.93 14.33
C GLU A 460 0.50 -7.83 13.31
N ALA A 461 -0.53 -7.21 12.71
CA ALA A 461 -0.38 -6.06 11.82
C ALA A 461 0.31 -4.85 12.51
N ILE A 462 -0.08 -4.54 13.75
CA ILE A 462 0.56 -3.48 14.56
C ILE A 462 1.99 -3.88 14.93
N THR A 463 2.20 -5.13 15.36
CA THR A 463 3.51 -5.69 15.66
C THR A 463 4.47 -5.54 14.49
N ASN A 464 4.02 -5.83 13.26
CA ASN A 464 4.84 -5.74 12.07
C ASN A 464 5.13 -4.28 11.67
N ASN A 465 4.16 -3.36 11.81
CA ASN A 465 4.41 -1.94 11.58
C ASN A 465 5.42 -1.35 12.57
N ILE A 466 5.29 -1.67 13.86
CA ILE A 466 6.20 -1.21 14.92
C ILE A 466 7.60 -1.85 14.80
N LYS A 467 7.69 -3.14 14.45
CA LYS A 467 8.98 -3.80 14.13
C LYS A 467 9.67 -3.15 12.93
N LEU A 468 8.93 -2.82 11.88
CA LEU A 468 9.46 -2.15 10.69
C LEU A 468 9.96 -0.73 11.01
N LEU A 469 9.22 0.03 11.84
CA LEU A 469 9.71 1.31 12.36
C LEU A 469 10.99 1.14 13.18
N GLY A 470 11.08 0.09 14.01
CA GLY A 470 12.29 -0.25 14.75
C GLY A 470 13.48 -0.57 13.85
N GLN A 471 13.25 -1.19 12.68
CA GLN A 471 14.29 -1.48 11.69
C GLN A 471 14.84 -0.23 10.99
N THR A 472 14.21 0.94 11.16
CA THR A 472 14.79 2.23 10.74
C THR A 472 16.03 2.60 11.57
N TYR A 473 16.07 2.24 12.87
CA TYR A 473 17.01 2.80 13.84
C TYR A 473 18.04 1.79 14.37
N VAL A 474 19.27 2.24 14.54
CA VAL A 474 20.35 1.51 15.23
C VAL A 474 20.24 1.78 16.73
N LEU A 475 19.27 1.13 17.37
CA LEU A 475 19.05 1.23 18.82
C LEU A 475 20.18 0.52 19.59
N PRO A 476 20.69 1.07 20.71
CA PRO A 476 21.77 0.45 21.48
C PRO A 476 21.31 -0.75 22.32
N ARG A 477 20.03 -0.80 22.71
CA ARG A 477 19.40 -1.91 23.45
C ARG A 477 17.95 -2.13 23.00
N PRO A 478 17.35 -3.30 23.28
CA PRO A 478 16.01 -3.61 22.80
C PRO A 478 14.94 -2.75 23.50
N VAL A 479 14.11 -2.07 22.73
CA VAL A 479 12.92 -1.37 23.24
C VAL A 479 11.72 -2.31 23.16
N ASN A 480 10.97 -2.43 24.24
CA ASN A 480 9.75 -3.24 24.31
C ASN A 480 8.53 -2.31 24.17
N VAL A 481 7.45 -2.80 23.58
CA VAL A 481 6.17 -2.12 23.46
C VAL A 481 5.09 -3.06 23.95
N VAL A 482 4.49 -2.74 25.09
CA VAL A 482 3.59 -3.65 25.83
C VAL A 482 2.18 -3.06 25.89
N PHE A 483 1.26 -3.69 25.17
CA PHE A 483 -0.16 -3.37 25.18
C PHE A 483 -0.87 -4.18 26.27
N LYS A 484 -1.61 -3.55 27.19
CA LYS A 484 -2.26 -4.24 28.32
C LYS A 484 -3.41 -3.48 28.99
N ASP A 485 -4.18 -4.18 29.82
CA ASP A 485 -5.04 -3.56 30.83
C ASP A 485 -4.14 -2.98 31.94
N CYS A 486 -4.25 -1.69 32.23
CA CYS A 486 -3.40 -0.99 33.20
C CYS A 486 -4.13 -0.57 34.50
N GLY A 487 -5.46 -0.57 34.51
CA GLY A 487 -6.27 0.05 35.57
C GLY A 487 -6.19 1.57 35.61
N LYS A 488 -5.59 2.23 34.61
CA LYS A 488 -5.47 3.70 34.48
C LYS A 488 -5.50 4.16 33.03
N LEU A 489 -6.02 5.37 32.80
CA LEU A 489 -5.97 6.06 31.51
C LEU A 489 -4.59 6.68 31.32
N ASN A 490 -3.65 5.95 30.70
CA ASN A 490 -2.29 6.45 30.50
C ASN A 490 -1.53 5.71 29.38
N ALA A 491 -0.39 6.24 28.96
CA ALA A 491 0.70 5.55 28.28
C ALA A 491 2.02 6.10 28.84
N TRP A 492 3.14 5.37 28.71
CA TRP A 492 4.44 5.93 29.09
C TRP A 492 5.61 5.11 28.52
N TYR A 493 6.68 5.79 28.14
CA TYR A 493 8.02 5.24 28.04
C TYR A 493 8.70 5.18 29.43
N SER A 494 9.43 4.09 29.66
CA SER A 494 10.21 3.83 30.89
C SER A 494 11.70 3.76 30.53
N PRO A 495 12.47 4.86 30.74
CA PRO A 495 13.91 4.89 30.44
C PRO A 495 14.73 3.82 31.16
N ARG A 496 14.30 3.37 32.34
CA ARG A 496 14.99 2.31 33.10
C ARG A 496 14.79 0.93 32.47
N GLU A 497 13.58 0.65 32.00
CA GLU A 497 13.20 -0.67 31.48
C GLU A 497 13.44 -0.82 29.98
N GLY A 498 13.50 0.29 29.23
CA GLY A 498 13.48 0.26 27.77
C GLY A 498 12.12 -0.26 27.29
N SER A 499 11.03 0.29 27.83
CA SER A 499 9.67 -0.20 27.58
C SER A 499 8.68 0.94 27.43
N ILE A 500 7.92 0.94 26.35
CA ILE A 500 6.70 1.72 26.15
C ILE A 500 5.53 0.87 26.64
N THR A 501 4.66 1.43 27.49
CA THR A 501 3.41 0.79 27.92
C THR A 501 2.22 1.49 27.29
N MET A 502 1.36 0.71 26.62
CA MET A 502 0.17 1.17 25.91
C MET A 502 -1.08 0.62 26.62
N CYS A 503 -1.78 1.44 27.41
CA CYS A 503 -2.95 0.97 28.14
C CYS A 503 -4.19 0.94 27.24
N TYR A 504 -4.87 -0.21 27.18
CA TYR A 504 -6.10 -0.34 26.37
C TYR A 504 -7.21 0.62 26.84
N GLU A 505 -7.24 0.96 28.13
CA GLU A 505 -8.24 1.89 28.69
C GLU A 505 -8.10 3.31 28.13
N LEU A 506 -6.88 3.77 27.83
CA LEU A 506 -6.66 5.10 27.24
C LEU A 506 -7.24 5.15 25.81
N ILE A 507 -6.94 4.12 25.00
CA ILE A 507 -7.44 4.00 23.62
C ILE A 507 -8.98 3.89 23.61
N GLU A 508 -9.56 3.11 24.53
CA GLU A 508 -11.01 3.00 24.69
C GLU A 508 -11.65 4.34 25.10
N SER A 509 -11.10 5.02 26.11
CA SER A 509 -11.65 6.28 26.62
C SER A 509 -11.68 7.38 25.55
N ILE A 510 -10.65 7.45 24.70
CA ILE A 510 -10.58 8.42 23.60
C ILE A 510 -11.55 8.04 22.48
N ALA A 511 -11.69 6.76 22.15
CA ALA A 511 -12.67 6.30 21.17
C ALA A 511 -14.12 6.55 21.61
N VAL A 512 -14.43 6.42 22.91
CA VAL A 512 -15.73 6.78 23.48
C VAL A 512 -15.98 8.28 23.39
N MET A 513 -14.99 9.10 23.76
CA MET A 513 -15.08 10.57 23.66
C MET A 513 -15.39 11.04 22.22
N ILE A 514 -14.68 10.49 21.23
CA ILE A 514 -14.92 10.78 19.81
C ILE A 514 -16.34 10.35 19.39
N SER A 515 -16.81 9.19 19.85
CA SER A 515 -18.15 8.69 19.55
C SER A 515 -19.25 9.59 20.11
N ASP A 516 -19.17 9.94 21.40
CA ASP A 516 -20.20 10.73 22.08
C ASP A 516 -20.32 12.14 21.46
N ILE A 517 -19.22 12.69 20.94
CA ILE A 517 -19.18 13.98 20.23
C ILE A 517 -19.63 13.87 18.77
N GLU A 518 -19.09 12.94 17.97
CA GLU A 518 -19.39 12.86 16.52
C GLU A 518 -20.74 12.21 16.21
N MET A 519 -21.22 11.31 17.06
CA MET A 519 -22.38 10.46 16.81
C MET A 519 -23.55 10.72 17.77
N GLY A 520 -23.39 11.61 18.75
CA GLY A 520 -24.40 11.89 19.77
C GLY A 520 -24.70 10.69 20.68
N THR A 521 -23.71 9.80 20.87
CA THR A 521 -23.84 8.65 21.75
C THR A 521 -23.71 9.04 23.23
N VAL A 522 -24.10 8.14 24.12
CA VAL A 522 -23.85 8.26 25.56
C VAL A 522 -23.08 7.00 25.98
N ASN A 523 -21.83 7.15 26.40
CA ASN A 523 -20.89 6.05 26.63
C ASN A 523 -20.67 5.14 25.40
N GLY A 524 -20.77 5.67 24.18
CA GLY A 524 -20.54 4.94 22.93
C GLY A 524 -21.73 4.14 22.35
N GLU A 525 -22.93 4.21 22.95
CA GLU A 525 -24.13 3.52 22.45
C GLU A 525 -25.09 4.43 21.65
N VAL A 526 -25.70 3.88 20.59
CA VAL A 526 -26.28 4.66 19.46
C VAL A 526 -27.81 4.77 19.47
N VAL A 527 -28.30 6.00 19.24
CA VAL A 527 -29.69 6.31 18.85
C VAL A 527 -29.71 6.73 17.36
N ALA A 528 -30.74 6.39 16.59
CA ALA A 528 -30.64 6.33 15.12
C ALA A 528 -31.68 7.14 14.31
N ASN A 529 -31.26 7.77 13.18
CA ASN A 529 -32.02 7.79 11.90
C ASN A 529 -31.29 8.46 10.67
N LYS A 530 -31.03 7.64 9.62
CA LYS A 530 -31.28 7.79 8.16
C LYS A 530 -30.91 9.05 7.30
N GLY A 531 -30.15 8.78 6.21
CA GLY A 531 -30.27 9.39 4.84
C GLY A 531 -29.17 10.40 4.41
N GLY A 532 -28.73 10.53 3.14
CA GLY A 532 -28.92 9.75 1.88
C GLY A 532 -28.62 10.57 0.58
N GLY A 533 -28.06 9.96 -0.51
CA GLY A 533 -27.99 10.57 -1.88
C GLY A 533 -26.62 10.60 -2.62
N PRO A 534 -26.51 10.30 -3.96
CA PRO A 534 -25.23 10.25 -4.72
C PRO A 534 -25.13 11.07 -6.04
N ALA A 535 -23.94 11.15 -6.67
CA ALA A 535 -23.68 11.68 -8.04
C ALA A 535 -22.38 11.12 -8.72
N THR A 536 -22.16 11.31 -10.03
CA THR A 536 -21.15 10.59 -10.87
C THR A 536 -20.40 11.44 -11.94
N ALA A 537 -19.25 10.96 -12.49
CA ALA A 537 -18.47 11.60 -13.60
C ALA A 537 -17.36 10.70 -14.24
N PRO A 538 -17.12 10.73 -15.58
CA PRO A 538 -15.83 10.29 -16.17
C PRO A 538 -15.38 10.94 -17.53
N ARG A 539 -14.20 10.50 -18.07
CA ARG A 539 -13.73 10.42 -19.52
C ARG A 539 -13.04 11.64 -20.21
N GLN A 540 -12.02 11.51 -21.12
CA GLN A 540 -11.15 10.37 -21.58
C GLN A 540 -9.79 10.82 -22.28
N GLN A 541 -8.98 9.90 -22.89
CA GLN A 541 -7.56 10.02 -23.38
C GLN A 541 -7.36 9.53 -24.88
N PRO A 542 -6.21 9.07 -25.51
CA PRO A 542 -4.76 8.85 -25.14
C PRO A 542 -3.59 8.98 -26.22
N GLN A 543 -2.29 8.80 -25.81
CA GLN A 543 -1.09 8.19 -26.51
C GLN A 543 -0.42 8.83 -27.80
N SER A 544 0.66 8.27 -28.43
CA SER A 544 2.13 8.20 -28.06
C SER A 544 3.04 7.39 -29.07
N ALA A 545 4.32 7.77 -29.41
CA ALA A 545 5.30 6.94 -30.21
C ALA A 545 6.85 7.29 -30.08
N PRO A 546 7.85 6.42 -30.43
CA PRO A 546 9.27 6.50 -29.96
C PRO A 546 10.47 6.26 -30.98
N GLY A 547 11.76 6.35 -30.52
CA GLY A 547 13.03 6.02 -31.26
C GLY A 547 14.36 6.10 -30.43
N GLN A 548 15.54 5.66 -30.94
CA GLN A 548 16.85 5.45 -30.22
C GLN A 548 18.11 5.70 -31.14
N GLY A 549 19.42 5.68 -30.75
CA GLY A 549 20.19 5.52 -29.49
C GLY A 549 21.74 5.26 -29.70
N MET A 550 22.57 5.18 -28.63
CA MET A 550 24.06 4.87 -28.56
C MET A 550 25.09 5.86 -29.18
N PRO A 551 26.42 5.85 -28.81
CA PRO A 551 27.13 5.53 -27.54
C PRO A 551 28.09 6.71 -27.07
N PRO A 552 28.93 6.60 -25.98
CA PRO A 552 29.37 7.76 -25.17
C PRO A 552 30.89 8.08 -25.06
N SER A 553 31.25 9.21 -24.43
CA SER A 553 32.29 9.28 -23.36
C SER A 553 32.47 10.67 -22.69
N ALA A 554 32.05 10.84 -21.42
CA ALA A 554 32.72 11.63 -20.35
C ALA A 554 31.79 11.84 -19.13
N ILE A 555 32.27 11.49 -17.93
CA ILE A 555 31.50 11.33 -16.67
C ILE A 555 30.47 10.17 -16.75
N ASP A 556 30.48 9.30 -15.75
CA ASP A 556 29.47 8.23 -15.59
C ASP A 556 28.28 8.75 -14.79
N GLU A 557 27.36 9.41 -15.50
CA GLU A 557 26.14 10.00 -14.91
C GLU A 557 25.19 8.96 -14.30
N LEU A 558 25.34 7.68 -14.65
CA LEU A 558 24.47 6.58 -14.21
C LEU A 558 25.06 5.81 -13.02
N LYS A 559 26.31 6.09 -12.63
CA LYS A 559 27.03 5.49 -11.51
C LYS A 559 26.17 5.35 -10.25
N ASP A 560 26.07 4.14 -9.71
CA ASP A 560 25.46 3.94 -8.39
C ASP A 560 26.31 4.58 -7.28
N MET A 561 25.64 5.25 -6.33
CA MET A 561 26.26 5.88 -5.17
C MET A 561 25.75 5.28 -3.84
N GLY A 562 25.05 4.15 -3.87
CA GLY A 562 24.57 3.43 -2.68
C GLY A 562 23.35 4.07 -2.00
N VAL A 563 22.68 5.02 -2.67
CA VAL A 563 21.47 5.67 -2.17
C VAL A 563 20.27 5.08 -2.91
N PRO A 564 19.35 4.35 -2.23
CA PRO A 564 18.19 3.77 -2.88
C PRO A 564 17.29 4.86 -3.51
N PRO A 565 16.63 4.56 -4.64
CA PRO A 565 15.55 5.39 -5.15
C PRO A 565 14.49 5.63 -4.08
N THR A 566 13.95 6.84 -4.02
CA THR A 566 13.09 7.31 -2.94
C THR A 566 11.91 8.15 -3.42
N THR A 567 10.74 7.95 -2.84
CA THR A 567 9.58 8.85 -3.00
C THR A 567 9.64 10.05 -2.06
N MET A 568 10.59 10.11 -1.13
CA MET A 568 10.80 11.21 -0.21
C MET A 568 11.53 12.37 -0.90
N LEU A 569 11.26 13.60 -0.46
CA LEU A 569 12.13 14.73 -0.77
C LEU A 569 13.34 14.76 0.17
N PHE A 570 14.52 15.05 -0.38
CA PHE A 570 15.76 15.23 0.36
C PHE A 570 15.74 16.56 1.12
N ALA A 571 16.15 16.54 2.39
CA ALA A 571 16.23 17.72 3.25
C ALA A 571 17.33 18.71 2.80
N ALA A 572 17.16 19.99 3.16
CA ALA A 572 18.24 20.98 3.05
C ALA A 572 19.48 20.50 3.85
N PRO A 573 20.72 20.65 3.33
CA PRO A 573 21.13 21.59 2.28
C PRO A 573 21.12 21.01 0.84
N TYR A 574 20.42 19.90 0.57
CA TYR A 574 20.29 19.31 -0.77
C TYR A 574 21.61 18.87 -1.45
N LYS A 575 22.72 18.75 -0.71
CA LYS A 575 24.01 18.25 -1.23
C LYS A 575 24.37 16.90 -0.59
N GLY A 576 24.88 15.98 -1.40
CA GLY A 576 25.25 14.63 -1.00
C GLY A 576 24.94 13.62 -2.11
N PRO A 577 25.28 12.33 -1.93
CA PRO A 577 25.06 11.31 -2.95
C PRO A 577 23.57 11.19 -3.30
N THR A 578 23.29 10.92 -4.58
CA THR A 578 21.95 10.81 -5.17
C THR A 578 21.70 9.40 -5.72
N PRO A 579 20.44 8.93 -5.79
CA PRO A 579 20.08 7.68 -6.46
C PRO A 579 20.48 7.64 -7.93
N ASN A 580 20.57 6.45 -8.53
CA ASN A 580 20.72 6.27 -9.98
C ASN A 580 19.38 6.06 -10.74
N GLN A 581 18.25 6.06 -10.02
CA GLN A 581 16.89 6.00 -10.57
C GLN A 581 15.97 6.93 -9.78
N ILE A 582 14.85 7.35 -10.38
CA ILE A 582 13.88 8.27 -9.77
C ILE A 582 12.45 7.75 -9.96
N TYR A 583 11.59 7.94 -8.96
CA TYR A 583 10.17 7.60 -9.08
C TYR A 583 9.39 8.68 -9.84
N ARG A 584 8.41 8.27 -10.66
CA ARG A 584 7.48 9.14 -11.41
C ARG A 584 8.12 10.11 -12.43
N ALA A 585 9.44 10.06 -12.61
CA ALA A 585 10.20 10.78 -13.63
C ALA A 585 11.17 9.80 -14.33
N GLN A 586 11.92 10.26 -15.34
CA GLN A 586 12.92 9.44 -16.05
C GLN A 586 14.33 10.04 -15.90
N VAL A 587 15.36 9.22 -15.66
CA VAL A 587 16.76 9.69 -15.66
C VAL A 587 17.21 9.86 -17.11
N ILE A 588 17.91 10.97 -17.41
CA ILE A 588 18.52 11.23 -18.71
C ILE A 588 19.98 11.64 -18.58
N THR A 589 20.78 11.34 -19.60
CA THR A 589 22.20 11.73 -19.70
C THR A 589 22.40 13.02 -20.48
N THR A 590 23.63 13.51 -20.52
CA THR A 590 24.05 14.67 -21.33
C THR A 590 23.77 14.44 -22.81
N ALA A 591 23.97 13.22 -23.31
CA ALA A 591 23.71 12.86 -24.70
C ALA A 591 22.20 12.91 -25.04
N ASP A 592 21.36 12.41 -24.12
CA ASP A 592 19.91 12.48 -24.26
C ASP A 592 19.42 13.93 -24.24
N LEU A 593 19.89 14.75 -23.28
CA LEU A 593 19.53 16.17 -23.19
C LEU A 593 19.95 16.95 -24.45
N VAL A 594 21.15 16.71 -24.98
CA VAL A 594 21.61 17.30 -26.25
C VAL A 594 20.74 16.86 -27.43
N SER A 595 20.21 15.63 -27.42
CA SER A 595 19.26 15.16 -28.42
C SER A 595 17.90 15.87 -28.28
N MET A 596 17.37 15.95 -27.06
CA MET A 596 16.08 16.60 -26.78
C MET A 596 16.11 18.09 -27.15
N VAL A 597 17.15 18.84 -26.78
CA VAL A 597 17.32 20.27 -27.12
C VAL A 597 17.41 20.53 -28.63
N LYS A 598 17.96 19.60 -29.40
CA LYS A 598 18.01 19.71 -30.88
C LYS A 598 16.68 19.41 -31.54
N ASN A 599 15.90 18.47 -30.97
CA ASN A 599 14.74 17.88 -31.63
C ASN A 599 13.41 18.49 -31.18
N ASP A 600 13.27 18.95 -29.93
CA ASP A 600 12.08 19.63 -29.42
C ASP A 600 12.38 21.10 -29.06
N LYS A 601 11.66 22.01 -29.72
CA LYS A 601 11.74 23.47 -29.48
C LYS A 601 10.80 23.95 -28.38
N ASN A 602 9.98 23.08 -27.81
CA ASN A 602 9.02 23.39 -26.74
C ASN A 602 9.49 22.90 -25.36
N ILE A 603 10.60 22.15 -25.30
CA ILE A 603 11.18 21.62 -24.06
C ILE A 603 11.35 22.70 -22.99
N LEU A 604 10.93 22.39 -21.77
CA LEU A 604 11.24 23.20 -20.60
C LEU A 604 12.46 22.62 -19.91
N ILE A 605 13.50 23.43 -19.74
CA ILE A 605 14.67 23.11 -18.91
C ILE A 605 14.60 23.98 -17.66
N VAL A 606 14.73 23.36 -16.50
CA VAL A 606 14.63 24.00 -15.18
C VAL A 606 15.89 23.69 -14.38
N ASP A 607 16.58 24.73 -13.94
CA ASP A 607 17.79 24.60 -13.11
C ASP A 607 17.50 24.96 -11.66
N THR A 608 17.75 24.01 -10.76
CA THR A 608 17.58 24.17 -9.31
C THR A 608 18.89 24.50 -8.59
N SER A 609 20.02 24.52 -9.30
CA SER A 609 21.38 24.58 -8.73
C SER A 609 21.68 25.83 -7.89
N GLY A 610 21.02 26.94 -8.19
CA GLY A 610 21.33 28.27 -7.66
C GLY A 610 22.62 28.89 -8.22
N LEU A 611 23.22 28.29 -9.25
CA LEU A 611 24.43 28.80 -9.91
C LEU A 611 24.11 30.02 -10.78
N ARG A 612 25.13 30.85 -11.02
CA ARG A 612 25.05 31.99 -11.97
C ARG A 612 25.23 31.56 -13.43
N ASP A 613 25.81 30.39 -13.64
CA ASP A 613 26.13 29.85 -14.95
C ASP A 613 25.54 28.44 -15.08
N THR A 614 24.89 28.16 -16.20
CA THR A 614 24.05 26.98 -16.37
C THR A 614 23.86 26.59 -17.84
N VAL A 615 23.08 25.54 -18.09
CA VAL A 615 22.69 25.06 -19.41
C VAL A 615 21.94 26.17 -20.18
N PRO A 616 22.26 26.45 -21.45
CA PRO A 616 21.51 27.40 -22.29
C PRO A 616 20.02 27.09 -22.30
N ILE A 617 19.19 28.14 -22.43
CA ILE A 617 17.72 28.12 -22.36
C ILE A 617 17.09 27.56 -21.06
N ALA A 618 17.88 27.17 -20.05
CA ALA A 618 17.35 26.80 -18.74
C ALA A 618 16.73 27.98 -18.00
N PHE A 619 15.61 27.73 -17.32
CA PHE A 619 15.01 28.66 -16.38
C PHE A 619 15.56 28.39 -14.96
N PRO A 620 16.25 29.33 -14.31
CA PRO A 620 16.65 29.17 -12.92
C PRO A 620 15.41 29.24 -12.01
N LEU A 621 15.21 28.20 -11.21
CA LEU A 621 14.08 28.05 -10.29
C LEU A 621 14.51 27.18 -9.08
N ALA A 622 15.48 27.66 -8.31
CA ALA A 622 16.03 26.98 -7.14
C ALA A 622 14.95 26.44 -6.18
N ASP A 623 13.92 27.25 -5.92
CA ASP A 623 12.83 26.93 -5.00
C ASP A 623 12.08 25.64 -5.38
N ALA A 624 12.01 25.26 -6.65
CA ALA A 624 11.36 24.01 -7.09
C ALA A 624 12.05 22.75 -6.54
N GLY A 625 13.33 22.84 -6.17
CA GLY A 625 14.08 21.76 -5.53
C GLY A 625 13.94 21.68 -4.02
N SER A 626 13.09 22.52 -3.41
CA SER A 626 12.93 22.58 -1.94
C SER A 626 12.36 21.30 -1.34
N ASP A 627 12.75 21.03 -0.10
CA ASP A 627 12.13 20.02 0.76
C ASP A 627 10.69 20.39 1.14
N GLY A 628 10.04 19.48 1.88
CA GLY A 628 8.61 19.49 2.15
C GLY A 628 7.99 18.16 1.79
N SER A 629 6.95 18.17 0.98
CA SER A 629 6.26 16.97 0.50
C SER A 629 5.88 17.10 -0.98
N VAL A 630 5.52 15.98 -1.61
CA VAL A 630 4.91 16.02 -2.95
C VAL A 630 3.41 16.37 -2.93
N THR A 631 2.92 16.90 -1.81
CA THR A 631 1.52 17.32 -1.57
C THR A 631 1.40 18.71 -0.93
N ASP A 632 2.50 19.47 -0.81
CA ASP A 632 2.54 20.77 -0.14
C ASP A 632 2.08 21.95 -1.02
N GLN A 633 2.17 23.18 -0.48
CA GLN A 633 1.75 24.41 -1.16
C GLN A 633 2.66 24.78 -2.36
N LEU A 634 3.92 24.33 -2.38
CA LEU A 634 4.81 24.52 -3.52
C LEU A 634 4.34 23.68 -4.71
N GLN A 635 3.70 22.54 -4.46
CA GLN A 635 3.23 21.63 -5.50
C GLN A 635 2.25 22.28 -6.49
N ALA A 636 1.27 23.04 -6.01
CA ALA A 636 0.34 23.79 -6.86
C ALA A 636 1.00 24.98 -7.56
N SER A 637 1.95 25.63 -6.88
CA SER A 637 2.71 26.78 -7.42
C SER A 637 3.62 26.36 -8.58
N LEU A 638 4.25 25.18 -8.46
CA LEU A 638 5.08 24.57 -9.50
C LEU A 638 4.25 24.17 -10.72
N ASP A 639 3.08 23.54 -10.54
CA ASP A 639 2.20 23.18 -11.66
C ASP A 639 1.74 24.41 -12.44
N ALA A 640 1.30 25.46 -11.74
CA ALA A 640 0.88 26.72 -12.36
C ALA A 640 2.03 27.42 -13.10
N TRP A 641 3.26 27.35 -12.58
CA TRP A 641 4.45 27.89 -13.23
C TRP A 641 4.81 27.09 -14.49
N LEU A 642 4.82 25.75 -14.41
CA LEU A 642 5.08 24.88 -15.56
C LEU A 642 4.03 25.06 -16.66
N LEU A 643 2.75 25.07 -16.30
CA LEU A 643 1.64 25.28 -17.23
C LEU A 643 1.68 26.66 -17.90
N LYS A 644 2.11 27.69 -17.18
CA LYS A 644 2.35 29.03 -17.74
C LYS A 644 3.54 29.05 -18.71
N LYS A 645 4.60 28.29 -18.43
CA LYS A 645 5.82 28.22 -19.25
C LYS A 645 5.67 27.36 -20.50
N SER A 646 4.87 26.30 -20.45
CA SER A 646 4.56 25.42 -21.59
C SER A 646 3.50 26.00 -22.55
N GLY A 647 2.97 27.19 -22.27
CA GLY A 647 1.88 27.79 -23.04
C GLY A 647 0.53 27.08 -22.87
N GLY A 648 0.27 26.49 -21.70
CA GLY A 648 -0.96 25.76 -21.38
C GLY A 648 -0.93 24.26 -21.73
N LYS A 649 0.19 23.76 -22.24
CA LYS A 649 0.39 22.34 -22.63
C LYS A 649 0.87 21.50 -21.44
N ARG A 650 0.41 20.24 -21.33
CA ARG A 650 0.88 19.29 -20.28
C ARG A 650 1.66 18.09 -20.84
N ASP A 651 1.73 17.97 -22.16
CA ASP A 651 2.52 17.01 -22.93
C ASP A 651 3.97 17.46 -23.17
N VAL A 652 4.31 18.69 -22.80
CA VAL A 652 5.66 19.27 -22.96
C VAL A 652 6.67 18.56 -22.03
N PRO A 653 7.80 18.07 -22.56
CA PRO A 653 8.92 17.55 -21.76
C PRO A 653 9.49 18.60 -20.81
N VAL A 654 9.68 18.22 -19.54
CA VAL A 654 10.28 19.07 -18.51
C VAL A 654 11.52 18.40 -17.94
N VAL A 655 12.69 18.96 -18.21
CA VAL A 655 13.99 18.51 -17.68
C VAL A 655 14.36 19.34 -16.46
N PHE A 656 14.70 18.67 -15.37
CA PHE A 656 15.27 19.28 -14.17
C PHE A 656 16.74 18.92 -14.02
N LEU A 657 17.57 19.92 -13.72
CA LEU A 657 19.00 19.77 -13.50
C LEU A 657 19.47 20.55 -12.26
N GLY A 658 20.61 20.16 -11.73
CA GLY A 658 21.27 20.83 -10.60
C GLY A 658 22.75 21.07 -10.90
N GLY A 659 23.53 21.45 -9.89
CA GLY A 659 24.96 21.76 -10.10
C GLY A 659 25.78 20.55 -10.53
N SER A 660 25.48 19.36 -9.99
CA SER A 660 26.21 18.12 -10.27
C SER A 660 25.42 16.87 -9.84
N MET A 661 26.02 15.69 -10.04
CA MET A 661 25.51 14.41 -9.53
C MET A 661 25.27 14.37 -8.01
N ASN A 662 25.88 15.29 -7.23
CA ASN A 662 25.67 15.41 -5.79
C ASN A 662 24.57 16.44 -5.43
N ASP A 663 23.77 16.89 -6.40
CA ASP A 663 22.73 17.90 -6.21
C ASP A 663 21.32 17.31 -6.14
N ARG A 664 20.86 17.09 -4.90
CA ARG A 664 19.56 16.51 -4.57
C ARG A 664 18.37 17.45 -4.83
N SER A 665 18.62 18.74 -5.05
CA SER A 665 17.53 19.71 -5.37
C SER A 665 16.87 19.38 -6.72
N SER A 666 17.66 18.92 -7.68
CA SER A 666 17.18 18.54 -9.01
C SER A 666 16.32 17.27 -8.99
N TYR A 667 16.67 16.32 -8.12
CA TYR A 667 15.87 15.13 -7.83
C TYR A 667 14.51 15.50 -7.22
N ASN A 668 14.51 16.38 -6.20
CA ASN A 668 13.30 16.88 -5.56
C ASN A 668 12.34 17.50 -6.59
N ALA A 669 12.84 18.39 -7.47
CA ALA A 669 12.01 19.06 -8.46
C ALA A 669 11.44 18.11 -9.53
N ALA A 670 12.24 17.16 -10.03
CA ALA A 670 11.78 16.14 -10.96
C ALA A 670 10.70 15.22 -10.35
N LEU A 671 10.87 14.79 -9.10
CA LEU A 671 9.91 13.96 -8.37
C LEU A 671 8.60 14.72 -8.07
N ARG A 672 8.69 16.02 -7.76
CA ARG A 672 7.53 16.91 -7.64
C ARG A 672 6.77 17.01 -8.98
N ALA A 673 7.45 17.31 -10.09
CA ALA A 673 6.80 17.42 -11.41
C ALA A 673 6.22 16.09 -11.92
N GLY A 674 6.93 14.98 -11.70
CA GLY A 674 6.44 13.64 -12.00
C GLY A 674 5.20 13.24 -11.19
N THR A 675 5.12 13.68 -9.92
CA THR A 675 3.92 13.48 -9.08
C THR A 675 2.70 14.29 -9.55
N LEU A 676 2.91 15.44 -10.19
CA LEU A 676 1.86 16.18 -10.89
C LEU A 676 1.43 15.56 -12.22
N GLY A 677 2.14 14.53 -12.70
CA GLY A 677 1.87 13.86 -13.98
C GLY A 677 2.47 14.56 -15.21
N TRP A 678 3.47 15.44 -15.03
CA TRP A 678 4.23 15.98 -16.16
C TRP A 678 5.16 14.91 -16.76
N PRO A 679 5.49 15.00 -18.07
CA PRO A 679 6.62 14.27 -18.67
C PRO A 679 7.95 14.80 -18.10
N ALA A 680 8.26 14.38 -16.88
CA ALA A 680 9.37 14.86 -16.07
C ALA A 680 10.62 14.01 -16.27
N TYR A 681 11.75 14.69 -16.51
CA TYR A 681 13.06 14.10 -16.72
C TYR A 681 14.06 14.70 -15.72
N TRP A 682 14.95 13.87 -15.20
CA TRP A 682 16.01 14.27 -14.27
C TRP A 682 17.37 14.10 -14.96
N TYR A 683 18.01 15.23 -15.26
CA TYR A 683 19.37 15.27 -15.80
C TYR A 683 20.37 15.23 -14.66
N ARG A 684 20.78 14.01 -14.28
CA ARG A 684 21.58 13.74 -13.08
C ARG A 684 23.01 14.29 -13.15
N GLY A 685 23.61 14.37 -14.34
CA GLY A 685 24.96 14.93 -14.51
C GLY A 685 25.07 16.41 -14.11
N GLY A 686 23.99 17.18 -14.30
CA GLY A 686 23.93 18.60 -13.94
C GLY A 686 24.84 19.51 -14.77
N VAL A 687 25.02 20.74 -14.31
CA VAL A 687 25.90 21.74 -14.98
C VAL A 687 27.35 21.23 -15.09
N GLU A 688 27.84 20.49 -14.09
CA GLU A 688 29.16 19.87 -14.10
C GLU A 688 29.36 18.92 -15.30
N ALA A 689 28.44 17.97 -15.55
CA ALA A 689 28.56 17.06 -16.68
C ALA A 689 28.37 17.75 -18.05
N TRP A 690 27.51 18.78 -18.11
CA TRP A 690 27.32 19.59 -19.31
C TRP A 690 28.61 20.28 -19.73
N ALA A 691 29.25 20.99 -18.78
CA ALA A 691 30.53 21.67 -19.00
C ALA A 691 31.68 20.69 -19.25
N ALA A 692 31.71 19.54 -18.57
CA ALA A 692 32.73 18.49 -18.77
C ALA A 692 32.67 17.86 -20.19
N ASN A 693 31.50 17.88 -20.84
CA ASN A 693 31.33 17.46 -22.23
C ASN A 693 31.63 18.60 -23.25
N GLY A 694 32.17 19.74 -22.79
CA GLY A 694 32.56 20.86 -23.65
C GLY A 694 31.38 21.63 -24.27
N LEU A 695 30.19 21.49 -23.69
CA LEU A 695 28.98 22.15 -24.18
C LEU A 695 28.91 23.59 -23.63
N PRO A 696 28.48 24.58 -24.44
CA PRO A 696 28.50 25.98 -24.03
C PRO A 696 27.53 26.23 -22.86
N THR A 697 27.92 27.09 -21.92
CA THR A 697 27.04 27.57 -20.86
C THR A 697 26.44 28.94 -21.19
N THR A 698 25.54 29.43 -20.34
CA THR A 698 25.01 30.81 -20.39
C THR A 698 26.10 31.88 -20.49
N SER A 699 27.23 31.69 -19.80
CA SER A 699 28.35 32.64 -19.78
C SER A 699 29.20 32.63 -21.04
N ASP A 700 29.17 31.54 -21.84
CA ASP A 700 29.82 31.52 -23.15
C ASP A 700 28.97 32.18 -24.24
N MET A 701 27.64 32.14 -24.08
CA MET A 701 26.74 32.86 -24.99
C MET A 701 26.75 34.37 -24.77
N ALA A 702 27.09 34.83 -23.57
CA ALA A 702 27.25 36.26 -23.24
C ALA A 702 28.58 36.90 -23.72
N LYS A 703 29.44 36.14 -24.43
CA LYS A 703 30.73 36.59 -24.99
C LYS A 703 30.69 36.74 -26.53
N LYS A 704 29.49 36.77 -27.12
CA LYS A 704 29.23 36.97 -28.56
C LYS A 704 28.18 38.06 -28.78
#